data_AF-A0A6N6KIL8-F1
#
_entry.id   AF-A0A6N6KIL8-F1
#
_cell.length_a   1.000
_cell.length_b   1.000
_cell.length_c   1.000
_cell.angle_alpha   90.00
_cell.angle_beta   90.00
_cell.angle_gamma   90.00
#
_symmetry.space_group_name_H-M   'P 1'
#
loop_
_entity.id
_entity.type
_entity.pdbx_description
1 polymer ?
#
loop_
_entity_poly.entity_id
_entity_poly.type
_entity_poly.pdbx_seq_one_letter_code
_entity_poly.pdbx_strand_id
1 'polypeptide(L)'
;SQFSEELYLLEQRPRGNWSDAPQFGNSSKIIGYSDLLEILRTKKHHFIDQEWVCKSRMFDLLIHDWDRHDDQWRWARFEESEDKTIYRPIPRDRDQAFYKFRGVIPTLIASSAQRKFKTMRHQFRDVKYLSFNARWFDRYFMNELEWNEWEEIISELQKNITDEVIHNAFTYLPDEVQQYDSAELIEMLKSRRDSLMRAGRQLYRFLSKEVDISGTDNKDIFNIAVNPDGSILVKWFVVRQKKGNLLKYERTFYPKETREVRLYGLRGKDQFIIEGTGRSPIRLRIIGGEDEDYLENNTKQKIYAYDDSKGMEDNGVRVKTAYNERLNNNEYIRNEFRYNTTQTMPVFGYSVDDGIWIGASSRIVNHGWRKKPFKGQNRLYLSFAPGSRNAFQVRYNGHYTDVIGNLNIKNIVDIQYPNYENYFGLGNESYNPLREREFHWVRKRSIYLSPLINFSSINNQLHLDLGPVFESVGIQEQPGRITTDPESGFDVKDFERKNFVGAKINHSAVFVDRLSKPTNGIQFKVEGAYFSQLNSINDFWTFSTNLSSYLMVIANPEIVLANNIGFHKVYGTPQFYQMPNLGNNNYLRGFRNNRFRGDKSFYENFDVRLKLLEWDNTILPFDFGVLGGMDIGRVWLENEESSKWHHSFTFGVWFDLLNIAVVHPYFSWTEEESLFSLRMGFNF
;
A
#
# COMPACT_ATOMS: atom_id res chain seq x y z
N SER A 1 18.07 9.28 43.64
CA SER A 1 17.55 10.03 42.49
C SER A 1 17.89 9.25 41.23
N GLN A 2 16.90 8.90 40.40
CA GLN A 2 17.04 8.00 39.24
C GLN A 2 17.54 8.70 37.95
N PHE A 3 18.21 9.85 38.06
CA PHE A 3 18.46 10.76 36.94
C PHE A 3 19.85 11.42 37.00
N SER A 4 20.94 10.65 37.10
CA SER A 4 22.30 11.19 36.85
C SER A 4 22.88 10.51 35.61
N GLU A 5 23.57 11.29 34.76
CA GLU A 5 24.32 10.83 33.57
C GLU A 5 23.51 10.55 32.28
N GLU A 6 22.35 11.20 32.07
CA GLU A 6 21.63 11.15 30.78
C GLU A 6 21.63 12.50 30.04
N LEU A 7 21.36 12.46 28.72
CA LEU A 7 21.13 13.64 27.90
C LEU A 7 19.65 14.05 27.98
N TYR A 8 19.40 15.29 28.41
CA TYR A 8 18.05 15.84 28.50
C TYR A 8 17.84 16.95 27.48
N LEU A 9 16.67 16.96 26.84
CA LEU A 9 16.20 18.07 26.02
C LEU A 9 15.22 18.92 26.83
N LEU A 10 15.55 20.20 27.05
CA LEU A 10 14.61 21.18 27.61
C LEU A 10 13.93 21.95 26.47
N GLU A 11 12.60 21.85 26.39
CA GLU A 11 11.81 22.58 25.40
C GLU A 11 10.77 23.47 26.11
N GLN A 12 10.61 24.70 25.64
CA GLN A 12 9.47 25.53 26.03
C GLN A 12 8.19 24.88 25.51
N ARG A 13 7.20 24.66 26.38
CA ARG A 13 5.89 24.10 26.01
C ARG A 13 4.84 25.21 25.99
N PRO A 14 4.64 25.93 24.87
CA PRO A 14 3.69 27.04 24.81
C PRO A 14 2.26 26.52 24.98
N ARG A 15 1.64 26.89 26.10
CA ARG A 15 0.23 26.61 26.47
C ARG A 15 -0.25 27.71 27.42
N GLY A 16 -1.48 28.18 27.21
CA GLY A 16 -2.05 29.23 28.06
C GLY A 16 -1.53 30.61 27.68
N ASN A 17 -1.24 31.45 28.67
CA ASN A 17 -0.83 32.83 28.45
C ASN A 17 0.69 32.93 28.25
N TRP A 18 1.09 33.52 27.12
CA TRP A 18 2.47 33.80 26.72
C TRP A 18 2.57 35.23 26.16
N SER A 19 1.87 36.18 26.78
CA SER A 19 1.80 37.58 26.33
C SER A 19 3.15 38.29 26.42
N ASP A 20 4.07 37.79 27.24
CA ASP A 20 5.43 38.29 27.44
C ASP A 20 6.47 37.64 26.52
N ALA A 21 6.07 36.66 25.68
CA ALA A 21 6.97 35.92 24.82
C ALA A 21 6.82 36.31 23.33
N PRO A 22 7.65 37.21 22.80
CA PRO A 22 7.55 37.68 21.41
C PRO A 22 7.76 36.58 20.37
N GLN A 23 8.54 35.55 20.67
CA GLN A 23 8.75 34.40 19.79
C GLN A 23 7.47 33.56 19.56
N PHE A 24 6.47 33.68 20.45
CA PHE A 24 5.15 33.08 20.29
C PHE A 24 4.08 34.11 19.88
N GLY A 25 4.52 35.29 19.44
CA GLY A 25 3.66 36.38 19.00
C GLY A 25 2.90 37.08 20.13
N ASN A 26 3.39 37.02 21.37
CA ASN A 26 2.77 37.69 22.53
C ASN A 26 1.29 37.29 22.73
N SER A 27 0.93 36.04 22.45
CA SER A 27 -0.46 35.59 22.56
C SER A 27 -0.88 35.36 24.01
N SER A 28 -2.02 35.94 24.39
CA SER A 28 -2.64 35.72 25.70
C SER A 28 -3.27 34.33 25.85
N LYS A 29 -3.41 33.57 24.75
CA LYS A 29 -3.98 32.22 24.77
C LYS A 29 -3.43 31.35 23.64
N ILE A 30 -2.65 30.35 24.04
CA ILE A 30 -2.13 29.30 23.18
C ILE A 30 -2.84 27.97 23.50
N ILE A 31 -3.41 27.34 22.47
CA ILE A 31 -4.20 26.10 22.58
C ILE A 31 -3.59 24.93 21.80
N GLY A 32 -4.08 23.73 22.08
CA GLY A 32 -3.75 22.52 21.34
C GLY A 32 -4.55 22.38 20.04
N TYR A 33 -4.10 21.45 19.19
CA TYR A 33 -4.77 21.13 17.93
C TYR A 33 -6.21 20.61 18.12
N SER A 34 -6.45 19.73 19.10
CA SER A 34 -7.79 19.17 19.35
C SER A 34 -8.80 20.26 19.74
N ASP A 35 -8.41 21.16 20.66
CA ASP A 35 -9.24 22.31 21.05
C ASP A 35 -9.52 23.22 19.85
N LEU A 36 -8.52 23.43 18.99
CA LEU A 36 -8.68 24.24 17.80
C LEU A 36 -9.70 23.64 16.83
N LEU A 37 -9.64 22.34 16.56
CA LEU A 37 -10.63 21.69 15.68
C LEU A 37 -12.05 21.88 16.17
N GLU A 38 -12.28 21.68 17.47
CA GLU A 38 -13.61 21.88 18.08
C GLU A 38 -14.06 23.34 17.94
N ILE A 39 -13.14 24.29 18.14
CA ILE A 39 -13.43 25.71 17.98
C ILE A 39 -13.75 26.05 16.53
N LEU A 40 -12.97 25.57 15.55
CA LEU A 40 -13.23 25.81 14.13
C LEU A 40 -14.57 25.22 13.71
N ARG A 41 -14.93 24.04 14.24
CA ARG A 41 -16.19 23.38 13.95
C ARG A 41 -17.38 24.10 14.57
N THR A 42 -17.27 24.60 15.80
CA THR A 42 -18.45 25.11 16.53
C THR A 42 -18.58 26.63 16.50
N LYS A 43 -17.49 27.38 16.38
CA LYS A 43 -17.51 28.84 16.59
C LYS A 43 -17.49 29.63 15.28
N LYS A 44 -18.46 30.53 15.15
CA LYS A 44 -18.74 31.26 13.90
C LYS A 44 -17.64 32.21 13.44
N HIS A 45 -16.88 32.87 14.31
CA HIS A 45 -15.95 33.96 13.93
C HIS A 45 -14.47 33.61 14.09
N HIS A 46 -14.14 32.30 14.05
CA HIS A 46 -12.78 31.80 14.22
C HIS A 46 -12.18 31.30 12.90
N PHE A 47 -10.91 31.63 12.65
CA PHE A 47 -10.23 31.42 11.38
C PHE A 47 -8.79 30.93 11.61
N ILE A 48 -8.21 30.33 10.57
CA ILE A 48 -6.82 29.91 10.55
C ILE A 48 -6.01 30.91 9.73
N ASP A 49 -4.83 31.26 10.23
CA ASP A 49 -3.82 31.99 9.47
C ASP A 49 -3.15 31.03 8.46
N GLN A 50 -3.84 30.72 7.35
CA GLN A 50 -3.34 29.75 6.36
C GLN A 50 -2.03 30.22 5.71
N GLU A 51 -1.83 31.53 5.56
CA GLU A 51 -0.56 32.09 5.06
C GLU A 51 0.59 31.73 5.98
N TRP A 52 0.41 31.88 7.31
CA TRP A 52 1.44 31.48 8.28
C TRP A 52 1.62 29.96 8.38
N VAL A 53 0.55 29.18 8.16
CA VAL A 53 0.66 27.73 7.99
C VAL A 53 1.55 27.40 6.79
N CYS A 54 1.25 27.97 5.62
CA CYS A 54 2.03 27.78 4.40
C CYS A 54 3.51 28.17 4.61
N LYS A 55 3.76 29.33 5.21
CA LYS A 55 5.10 29.81 5.57
C LYS A 55 5.85 28.79 6.44
N SER A 56 5.19 28.29 7.49
CA SER A 56 5.77 27.29 8.40
C SER A 56 6.08 25.98 7.67
N ARG A 57 5.17 25.51 6.81
CA ARG A 57 5.36 24.27 6.03
C ARG A 57 6.45 24.39 4.98
N MET A 58 6.60 25.55 4.35
CA MET A 58 7.72 25.83 3.43
C MET A 58 9.05 25.86 4.17
N PHE A 59 9.08 26.40 5.39
CA PHE A 59 10.26 26.34 6.25
C PHE A 59 10.62 24.91 6.67
N ASP A 60 9.63 24.10 7.08
CA ASP A 60 9.85 22.69 7.43
C ASP A 60 10.42 21.90 6.22
N LEU A 61 9.89 22.15 5.02
CA LEU A 61 10.48 21.59 3.79
C LEU A 61 11.93 22.04 3.63
N LEU A 62 12.23 23.33 3.78
CA LEU A 62 13.59 23.86 3.65
C LEU A 62 14.58 23.13 4.56
N ILE A 63 14.26 22.94 5.84
CA ILE A 63 15.12 22.25 6.81
C ILE A 63 15.01 20.72 6.75
N HIS A 64 14.20 20.18 5.82
CA HIS A 64 13.99 18.74 5.64
C HIS A 64 13.34 18.04 6.83
N ASP A 65 12.47 18.74 7.56
CA ASP A 65 11.65 18.15 8.61
C ASP A 65 10.41 17.48 7.98
N TRP A 66 10.50 16.16 7.82
CA TRP A 66 9.51 15.34 7.10
C TRP A 66 8.47 14.68 8.02
N ASP A 67 8.70 14.66 9.34
CA ASP A 67 7.86 13.93 10.31
C ASP A 67 6.83 14.81 11.01
N ARG A 68 6.17 15.67 10.23
CA ARG A 68 5.18 16.61 10.77
C ARG A 68 3.84 15.95 11.06
N HIS A 69 3.37 16.07 12.30
CA HIS A 69 2.09 15.56 12.80
C HIS A 69 1.25 16.68 13.44
N ASP A 70 -0.05 16.43 13.66
CA ASP A 70 -1.00 17.45 14.14
C ASP A 70 -0.68 17.97 15.56
N ASP A 71 -0.17 17.11 16.44
CA ASP A 71 0.13 17.42 17.85
C ASP A 71 1.42 18.23 18.04
N GLN A 72 2.28 18.26 17.02
CA GLN A 72 3.48 19.09 16.94
C GLN A 72 3.18 20.57 16.68
N TRP A 73 1.90 20.96 16.58
CA TRP A 73 1.47 22.34 16.43
C TRP A 73 0.73 22.83 17.68
N ARG A 74 1.08 24.05 18.09
CA ARG A 74 0.28 24.88 19.00
C ARG A 74 -0.30 26.04 18.24
N TRP A 75 -1.31 26.68 18.80
CA TRP A 75 -2.06 27.70 18.08
C TRP A 75 -2.23 28.95 18.95
N ALA A 76 -1.54 30.02 18.57
CA ALA A 76 -1.67 31.32 19.20
C ALA A 76 -2.95 32.01 18.71
N ARG A 77 -3.76 32.49 19.65
CA ARG A 77 -5.01 33.19 19.37
C ARG A 77 -4.77 34.70 19.28
N PHE A 78 -5.36 35.32 18.26
CA PHE A 78 -5.37 36.76 18.03
C PHE A 78 -6.79 37.23 17.75
N GLU A 79 -7.25 38.26 18.47
CA GLU A 79 -8.53 38.92 18.21
C GLU A 79 -8.24 40.13 17.32
N GLU A 80 -8.47 40.01 16.01
CA GLU A 80 -8.23 41.10 15.05
C GLU A 80 -9.39 42.11 15.03
N SER A 81 -10.61 41.61 15.21
CA SER A 81 -11.82 42.41 15.36
C SER A 81 -12.89 41.63 16.11
N GLU A 82 -14.02 42.28 16.42
CA GLU A 82 -15.18 41.64 17.08
C GLU A 82 -15.70 40.41 16.31
N ASP A 83 -15.52 40.39 14.98
CA ASP A 83 -16.02 39.36 14.09
C ASP A 83 -14.91 38.48 13.47
N LYS A 84 -13.66 38.61 13.93
CA LYS A 84 -12.52 37.84 13.42
C LYS A 84 -11.49 37.53 14.50
N THR A 85 -11.48 36.28 14.93
CA THR A 85 -10.39 35.68 15.73
C THR A 85 -9.56 34.78 14.84
N ILE A 86 -8.25 35.03 14.75
CA ILE A 86 -7.31 34.23 13.98
C ILE A 86 -6.49 33.32 14.91
N TYR A 87 -6.21 32.11 14.45
CA TYR A 87 -5.26 31.19 15.05
C TYR A 87 -4.04 31.00 14.17
N ARG A 88 -2.87 31.32 14.71
CA ARG A 88 -1.57 31.20 14.04
C ARG A 88 -0.80 29.98 14.57
N PRO A 89 -0.22 29.13 13.70
CA PRO A 89 0.48 27.95 14.15
C PRO A 89 1.86 28.30 14.76
N ILE A 90 2.20 27.58 15.82
CA ILE A 90 3.50 27.54 16.47
C ILE A 90 4.03 26.11 16.31
N PRO A 91 5.01 25.87 15.42
CA PRO A 91 5.62 24.57 15.27
C PRO A 91 6.44 24.22 16.51
N ARG A 92 6.41 22.94 16.89
CA ARG A 92 7.23 22.33 17.95
C ARG A 92 7.79 21.01 17.44
N ASP A 93 8.67 20.39 18.24
CA ASP A 93 9.13 19.02 18.01
C ASP A 93 9.67 18.79 16.59
N ARG A 94 10.86 19.34 16.32
CA ARG A 94 11.57 19.24 15.03
C ARG A 94 12.69 18.19 15.11
N ASP A 95 12.36 17.03 15.65
CA ASP A 95 13.29 15.92 15.91
C ASP A 95 13.86 15.28 14.63
N GLN A 96 13.18 15.41 13.50
CA GLN A 96 13.61 14.91 12.18
C GLN A 96 14.16 16.00 11.24
N ALA A 97 14.44 17.21 11.74
CA ALA A 97 15.11 18.24 10.94
C ALA A 97 16.50 17.78 10.48
N PHE A 98 16.89 18.16 9.25
CA PHE A 98 18.15 17.77 8.62
C PHE A 98 18.37 16.26 8.43
N TYR A 99 17.31 15.44 8.56
CA TYR A 99 17.43 13.97 8.52
C TYR A 99 18.16 13.48 7.27
N LYS A 100 19.24 12.73 7.49
CA LYS A 100 20.16 12.29 6.44
C LYS A 100 20.64 10.86 6.73
N PHE A 101 20.61 10.02 5.70
CA PHE A 101 21.20 8.68 5.75
C PHE A 101 22.07 8.45 4.51
N ARG A 102 23.06 7.57 4.65
CA ARG A 102 23.97 7.16 3.56
C ARG A 102 23.85 5.65 3.34
N GLY A 103 24.30 5.16 2.18
CA GLY A 103 24.35 3.73 1.87
C GLY A 103 23.29 3.23 0.88
N VAL A 104 23.61 2.11 0.21
CA VAL A 104 22.78 1.52 -0.85
C VAL A 104 21.48 0.97 -0.28
N ILE A 105 21.54 0.27 0.85
CA ILE A 105 20.39 -0.42 1.44
C ILE A 105 19.32 0.58 1.95
N PRO A 106 19.64 1.57 2.81
CA PRO A 106 18.68 2.60 3.20
C PRO A 106 18.11 3.35 1.99
N THR A 107 18.93 3.61 0.97
CA THR A 107 18.49 4.28 -0.28
C THR A 107 17.49 3.41 -1.06
N LEU A 108 17.71 2.11 -1.17
CA LEU A 108 16.79 1.17 -1.80
C LEU A 108 15.45 1.18 -1.04
N ILE A 109 15.48 1.01 0.28
CA ILE A 109 14.28 0.99 1.14
C ILE A 109 13.50 2.31 1.03
N ALA A 110 14.18 3.46 1.12
CA ALA A 110 13.59 4.80 1.00
C ALA A 110 13.03 5.13 -0.40
N SER A 111 13.54 4.49 -1.44
CA SER A 111 13.04 4.68 -2.81
C SER A 111 11.93 3.70 -3.18
N SER A 112 11.94 2.51 -2.58
CA SER A 112 11.18 1.37 -3.07
C SER A 112 10.18 0.79 -2.06
N ALA A 113 10.36 0.98 -0.76
CA ALA A 113 9.56 0.39 0.30
C ALA A 113 8.79 1.42 1.14
N GLN A 114 9.56 2.36 1.70
CA GLN A 114 9.13 3.30 2.71
C GLN A 114 9.47 4.69 2.21
N ARG A 115 8.71 5.14 1.21
CA ARG A 115 8.99 6.40 0.49
C ARG A 115 8.87 7.65 1.36
N LYS A 116 8.33 7.55 2.57
CA LYS A 116 8.34 8.62 3.57
C LYS A 116 9.75 8.92 4.11
N PHE A 117 10.59 7.89 4.26
CA PHE A 117 11.98 8.09 4.69
C PHE A 117 12.76 8.62 3.50
N LYS A 118 13.22 9.87 3.60
CA LYS A 118 14.01 10.51 2.55
C LYS A 118 15.23 11.15 3.18
N THR A 119 16.39 10.92 2.60
CA THR A 119 17.60 11.64 3.01
C THR A 119 17.57 13.08 2.48
N MET A 120 18.04 14.03 3.30
CA MET A 120 18.28 15.40 2.87
C MET A 120 19.30 15.44 1.72
N ARG A 121 19.03 16.33 0.76
CA ARG A 121 19.86 16.60 -0.43
C ARG A 121 19.75 18.09 -0.78
N HIS A 122 20.74 18.59 -1.53
CA HIS A 122 20.75 19.94 -2.12
C HIS A 122 19.45 20.29 -2.86
N GLN A 123 18.93 19.35 -3.65
CA GLN A 123 17.65 19.54 -4.34
C GLN A 123 16.56 18.66 -3.73
N PHE A 124 15.36 19.23 -3.61
CA PHE A 124 14.16 18.48 -3.25
C PHE A 124 13.91 17.33 -4.24
N ARG A 125 13.64 16.15 -3.69
CA ARG A 125 13.18 14.99 -4.44
C ARG A 125 11.87 14.50 -3.84
N ASP A 126 10.92 14.14 -4.70
CA ASP A 126 9.65 13.54 -4.27
C ASP A 126 8.91 14.39 -3.20
N VAL A 127 8.73 15.70 -3.42
CA VAL A 127 8.14 16.62 -2.42
C VAL A 127 6.84 16.10 -1.80
N LYS A 128 5.98 15.46 -2.60
CA LYS A 128 4.75 14.83 -2.11
C LYS A 128 5.01 13.83 -0.98
N TYR A 129 6.08 13.04 -1.03
CA TYR A 129 6.39 12.06 0.00
C TYR A 129 7.16 12.67 1.17
N LEU A 130 7.83 13.80 0.99
CA LEU A 130 8.35 14.60 2.11
C LEU A 130 7.20 15.15 2.97
N SER A 131 6.09 15.54 2.35
CA SER A 131 4.85 15.92 3.03
C SER A 131 3.92 14.73 3.33
N PHE A 132 4.43 13.49 3.36
CA PHE A 132 3.58 12.32 3.59
C PHE A 132 2.94 12.35 4.97
N ASN A 133 3.68 12.63 6.04
CA ASN A 133 3.15 12.64 7.40
C ASN A 133 2.21 13.84 7.62
N ALA A 134 2.58 15.00 7.10
CA ALA A 134 1.80 16.23 7.15
C ALA A 134 0.50 16.20 6.33
N ARG A 135 0.22 15.13 5.59
CA ARG A 135 -0.85 15.09 4.57
C ARG A 135 -2.24 15.50 5.05
N TRP A 136 -2.60 15.18 6.28
CA TRP A 136 -3.92 15.53 6.82
C TRP A 136 -3.93 16.97 7.31
N PHE A 137 -2.81 17.40 7.92
CA PHE A 137 -2.57 18.77 8.32
C PHE A 137 -2.61 19.72 7.11
N ASP A 138 -1.76 19.47 6.12
CA ASP A 138 -1.61 20.29 4.92
C ASP A 138 -2.93 20.41 4.13
N ARG A 139 -3.69 19.30 4.01
CA ARG A 139 -4.97 19.30 3.29
C ARG A 139 -6.09 20.02 4.02
N TYR A 140 -6.00 20.18 5.34
CA TYR A 140 -7.02 20.82 6.15
C TYR A 140 -6.73 22.31 6.38
N PHE A 141 -5.46 22.67 6.59
CA PHE A 141 -5.05 24.02 6.98
C PHE A 141 -4.44 24.88 5.86
N MET A 142 -4.32 24.34 4.64
CA MET A 142 -3.80 25.08 3.46
C MET A 142 -4.68 24.87 2.21
N ASN A 143 -5.99 24.67 2.41
CA ASN A 143 -6.93 24.38 1.32
C ASN A 143 -7.57 25.62 0.70
N GLU A 144 -7.36 26.82 1.24
CA GLU A 144 -7.95 28.07 0.73
C GLU A 144 -7.02 28.82 -0.22
N LEU A 145 -5.72 28.83 0.08
CA LEU A 145 -4.75 29.61 -0.68
C LEU A 145 -4.63 29.20 -2.16
N GLU A 146 -4.56 30.21 -3.02
CA GLU A 146 -4.24 30.15 -4.44
C GLU A 146 -2.72 30.22 -4.69
N TRP A 147 -2.29 29.94 -5.93
CA TRP A 147 -0.87 29.83 -6.24
C TRP A 147 -0.10 31.15 -6.07
N ASN A 148 -0.72 32.28 -6.41
CA ASN A 148 -0.13 33.61 -6.24
C ASN A 148 0.24 33.87 -4.77
N GLU A 149 -0.63 33.52 -3.82
CA GLU A 149 -0.36 33.67 -2.39
C GLU A 149 0.81 32.77 -1.95
N TRP A 150 0.85 31.53 -2.44
CA TRP A 150 2.00 30.64 -2.21
C TRP A 150 3.30 31.23 -2.77
N GLU A 151 3.26 31.78 -3.97
CA GLU A 151 4.40 32.38 -4.65
C GLU A 151 4.94 33.59 -3.89
N GLU A 152 4.07 34.44 -3.37
CA GLU A 152 4.45 35.58 -2.53
C GLU A 152 5.10 35.11 -1.21
N ILE A 153 4.47 34.18 -0.49
CA ILE A 153 4.99 33.62 0.78
C ILE A 153 6.37 32.98 0.58
N ILE A 154 6.54 32.18 -0.48
CA ILE A 154 7.81 31.52 -0.76
C ILE A 154 8.87 32.54 -1.14
N SER A 155 8.53 33.54 -1.96
CA SER A 155 9.46 34.60 -2.35
C SER A 155 9.93 35.40 -1.15
N GLU A 156 9.02 35.72 -0.22
CA GLU A 156 9.34 36.40 1.03
C GLU A 156 10.31 35.57 1.89
N LEU A 157 10.04 34.26 2.04
CA LEU A 157 10.94 33.34 2.75
C LEU A 157 12.33 33.29 2.12
N GLN A 158 12.41 33.15 0.80
CA GLN A 158 13.69 33.10 0.07
C GLN A 158 14.48 34.40 0.26
N LYS A 159 13.81 35.55 0.28
CA LYS A 159 14.44 36.86 0.50
C LYS A 159 14.94 37.05 1.94
N ASN A 160 14.16 36.60 2.93
CA ASN A 160 14.48 36.81 4.34
C ASN A 160 15.55 35.83 4.86
N ILE A 161 15.67 34.64 4.28
CA ILE A 161 16.67 33.64 4.66
C ILE A 161 17.94 33.85 3.82
N THR A 162 18.69 34.92 4.11
CA THR A 162 19.93 35.24 3.40
C THR A 162 21.03 34.22 3.70
N ASP A 163 22.11 34.23 2.90
CA ASP A 163 23.29 33.40 3.14
C ASP A 163 23.90 33.67 4.53
N GLU A 164 23.89 34.93 4.96
CA GLU A 164 24.35 35.35 6.28
C GLU A 164 23.45 34.80 7.40
N VAL A 165 22.12 34.85 7.24
CA VAL A 165 21.18 34.24 8.20
C VAL A 165 21.42 32.74 8.33
N ILE A 166 21.62 32.04 7.20
CA ILE A 166 21.95 30.60 7.22
C ILE A 166 23.27 30.39 7.95
N HIS A 167 24.33 31.15 7.63
CA HIS A 167 25.63 30.98 8.28
C HIS A 167 25.56 31.21 9.79
N ASN A 168 24.95 32.32 10.21
CA ASN A 168 24.82 32.71 11.61
C ASN A 168 23.94 31.71 12.38
N ALA A 169 22.97 31.04 11.75
CA ALA A 169 22.17 30.02 12.42
C ALA A 169 23.03 28.85 12.94
N PHE A 170 24.11 28.48 12.22
CA PHE A 170 25.00 27.39 12.63
C PHE A 170 26.00 27.78 13.71
N THR A 171 26.23 29.08 13.94
CA THR A 171 27.09 29.54 15.05
C THR A 171 26.39 29.44 16.41
N TYR A 172 25.08 29.18 16.44
CA TYR A 172 24.34 28.88 17.67
C TYR A 172 24.45 27.41 18.10
N LEU A 173 24.99 26.54 17.24
CA LEU A 173 25.29 25.16 17.64
C LEU A 173 26.53 25.15 18.55
N PRO A 174 26.64 24.20 19.50
CA PRO A 174 27.86 24.04 20.29
C PRO A 174 29.11 23.91 19.42
N ASP A 175 30.22 24.54 19.80
CA ASP A 175 31.46 24.57 19.01
C ASP A 175 31.97 23.16 18.68
N GLU A 176 31.75 22.21 19.59
CA GLU A 176 32.16 20.82 19.45
C GLU A 176 31.50 20.12 18.26
N VAL A 177 30.26 20.51 17.91
CA VAL A 177 29.50 19.90 16.80
C VAL A 177 29.65 20.66 15.49
N GLN A 178 30.05 21.94 15.54
CA GLN A 178 30.16 22.78 14.35
C GLN A 178 31.13 22.21 13.30
N GLN A 179 32.20 21.53 13.73
CA GLN A 179 33.24 20.97 12.85
C GLN A 179 32.80 19.77 11.98
N TYR A 180 31.64 19.14 12.26
CA TYR A 180 31.20 17.95 11.54
C TYR A 180 30.48 18.29 10.24
N ASP A 181 29.14 18.29 10.23
CA ASP A 181 28.33 18.41 9.01
C ASP A 181 27.92 19.85 8.67
N SER A 182 28.31 20.87 9.46
CA SER A 182 27.79 22.25 9.31
C SER A 182 28.04 22.85 7.93
N ALA A 183 29.27 22.72 7.40
CA ALA A 183 29.60 23.26 6.08
C ALA A 183 28.74 22.63 4.97
N GLU A 184 28.51 21.31 5.05
CA GLU A 184 27.68 20.60 4.08
C GLU A 184 26.19 21.01 4.23
N LEU A 185 25.69 21.14 5.45
CA LEU A 185 24.31 21.54 5.73
C LEU A 185 24.01 22.98 5.30
N ILE A 186 24.95 23.91 5.50
CA ILE A 186 24.85 25.30 5.03
C ILE A 186 24.68 25.34 3.51
N GLU A 187 25.52 24.63 2.77
CA GLU A 187 25.43 24.57 1.31
C GLU A 187 24.14 23.89 0.83
N MET A 188 23.70 22.82 1.52
CA MET A 188 22.40 22.21 1.24
C MET A 188 21.24 23.17 1.48
N LEU A 189 21.25 23.92 2.58
CA LEU A 189 20.20 24.89 2.90
C LEU A 189 20.12 26.02 1.88
N LYS A 190 21.26 26.58 1.46
CA LYS A 190 21.31 27.58 0.38
C LYS A 190 20.69 27.03 -0.90
N SER A 191 21.15 25.86 -1.36
CA SER A 191 20.61 25.23 -2.58
C SER A 191 19.12 24.88 -2.47
N ARG A 192 18.65 24.50 -1.27
CA ARG A 192 17.23 24.20 -1.03
C ARG A 192 16.41 25.48 -1.02
N ARG A 193 16.85 26.53 -0.33
CA ARG A 193 16.21 27.85 -0.36
C ARG A 193 16.03 28.30 -1.81
N ASP A 194 17.08 28.24 -2.62
CA ASP A 194 17.03 28.71 -4.01
C ASP A 194 16.07 27.89 -4.89
N SER A 195 15.83 26.63 -4.52
CA SER A 195 14.89 25.73 -5.23
C SER A 195 13.52 25.60 -4.56
N LEU A 196 13.23 26.38 -3.51
CA LEU A 196 12.02 26.28 -2.70
C LEU A 196 10.74 26.58 -3.50
N MET A 197 10.78 27.57 -4.40
CA MET A 197 9.67 27.90 -5.30
C MET A 197 9.19 26.68 -6.11
N ARG A 198 10.14 25.91 -6.65
CA ARG A 198 9.85 24.69 -7.41
C ARG A 198 9.22 23.62 -6.52
N ALA A 199 9.69 23.47 -5.28
CA ALA A 199 9.15 22.51 -4.33
C ALA A 199 7.74 22.91 -3.86
N GLY A 200 7.53 24.18 -3.52
CA GLY A 200 6.22 24.73 -3.19
C GLY A 200 5.20 24.52 -4.30
N ARG A 201 5.57 24.77 -5.57
CA ARG A 201 4.67 24.49 -6.70
C ARG A 201 4.30 23.02 -6.83
N GLN A 202 5.23 22.11 -6.54
CA GLN A 202 4.96 20.67 -6.55
C GLN A 202 3.98 20.28 -5.43
N LEU A 203 4.14 20.84 -4.23
CA LEU A 203 3.23 20.60 -3.12
C LEU A 203 1.84 21.18 -3.38
N TYR A 204 1.76 22.45 -3.81
CA TYR A 204 0.50 23.11 -4.18
C TYR A 204 -0.28 22.27 -5.19
N ARG A 205 0.34 21.87 -6.31
CA ARG A 205 -0.31 21.03 -7.33
C ARG A 205 -0.79 19.68 -6.80
N PHE A 206 -0.10 19.14 -5.79
CA PHE A 206 -0.50 17.90 -5.16
C PHE A 206 -1.73 18.09 -4.26
N LEU A 207 -1.75 19.15 -3.44
CA LEU A 207 -2.86 19.47 -2.53
C LEU A 207 -4.11 19.93 -3.29
N SER A 208 -3.96 20.78 -4.31
CA SER A 208 -5.08 21.34 -5.10
C SER A 208 -5.74 20.34 -6.05
N LYS A 209 -5.19 19.12 -6.20
CA LYS A 209 -5.73 18.11 -7.11
C LYS A 209 -7.09 17.57 -6.67
N GLU A 210 -7.25 17.36 -5.37
CA GLU A 210 -8.48 16.91 -4.73
C GLU A 210 -8.62 17.74 -3.46
N VAL A 211 -9.64 18.59 -3.35
CA VAL A 211 -9.78 19.52 -2.23
C VAL A 211 -11.05 19.22 -1.46
N ASP A 212 -10.90 19.09 -0.14
CA ASP A 212 -12.00 18.88 0.79
C ASP A 212 -12.23 20.22 1.52
N ILE A 213 -13.47 20.71 1.53
CA ILE A 213 -13.90 21.93 2.23
C ILE A 213 -14.94 21.50 3.25
N SER A 214 -14.59 21.63 4.53
CA SER A 214 -15.48 21.32 5.65
C SER A 214 -16.15 22.57 6.18
N GLY A 215 -17.47 22.55 6.28
CA GLY A 215 -18.28 23.55 6.98
C GLY A 215 -18.09 23.47 8.50
N THR A 216 -19.13 23.85 9.24
CA THR A 216 -19.19 23.95 10.69
C THR A 216 -20.38 23.15 11.23
N ASP A 217 -20.53 23.11 12.56
CA ASP A 217 -21.76 22.63 13.21
C ASP A 217 -22.87 23.71 13.23
N ASN A 218 -22.77 24.73 12.38
CA ASN A 218 -23.74 25.83 12.28
C ASN A 218 -24.38 25.79 10.90
N LYS A 219 -25.53 26.48 10.77
CA LYS A 219 -26.12 26.72 9.45
C LYS A 219 -25.14 27.44 8.51
N ASP A 220 -24.73 26.71 7.48
CA ASP A 220 -23.78 27.12 6.45
C ASP A 220 -24.45 27.30 5.08
N ILE A 221 -23.92 28.23 4.29
CA ILE A 221 -24.37 28.51 2.93
C ILE A 221 -23.16 28.44 2.00
N PHE A 222 -23.17 27.47 1.10
CA PHE A 222 -22.17 27.29 0.05
C PHE A 222 -22.73 27.82 -1.28
N ASN A 223 -22.15 28.92 -1.77
CA ASN A 223 -22.43 29.45 -3.10
C ASN A 223 -21.34 29.00 -4.06
N ILE A 224 -21.74 28.24 -5.09
CA ILE A 224 -20.83 27.69 -6.09
C ILE A 224 -21.17 28.26 -7.46
N ALA A 225 -20.24 29.01 -8.05
CA ALA A 225 -20.38 29.52 -9.40
C ALA A 225 -19.55 28.69 -10.40
N VAL A 226 -20.23 28.12 -11.39
CA VAL A 226 -19.61 27.39 -12.50
C VAL A 226 -19.41 28.32 -13.69
N ASN A 227 -18.17 28.74 -13.89
CA ASN A 227 -17.81 29.74 -14.88
C ASN A 227 -17.76 29.16 -16.31
N PRO A 228 -17.91 30.00 -17.36
CA PRO A 228 -17.87 29.55 -18.76
C PRO A 228 -16.56 28.86 -19.18
N ASP A 229 -15.43 29.21 -18.55
CA ASP A 229 -14.11 28.60 -18.79
C ASP A 229 -13.93 27.24 -18.09
N GLY A 230 -14.94 26.79 -17.34
CA GLY A 230 -14.94 25.56 -16.57
C GLY A 230 -14.29 25.68 -15.19
N SER A 231 -13.86 26.86 -14.76
CA SER A 231 -13.46 27.09 -13.37
C SER A 231 -14.68 27.06 -12.44
N ILE A 232 -14.45 26.73 -11.17
CA ILE A 232 -15.48 26.70 -10.13
C ILE A 232 -15.04 27.64 -9.01
N LEU A 233 -15.82 28.70 -8.77
CA LEU A 233 -15.66 29.56 -7.59
C LEU A 233 -16.53 29.01 -6.47
N VAL A 234 -15.92 28.75 -5.31
CA VAL A 234 -16.64 28.33 -4.10
C VAL A 234 -16.54 29.46 -3.08
N LYS A 235 -17.69 29.93 -2.60
CA LYS A 235 -17.81 30.80 -1.44
C LYS A 235 -18.62 30.10 -0.37
N TRP A 236 -18.12 30.07 0.85
CA TRP A 236 -18.84 29.51 2.00
C TRP A 236 -19.07 30.58 3.05
N PHE A 237 -20.29 30.66 3.56
CA PHE A 237 -20.70 31.59 4.60
C PHE A 237 -21.34 30.87 5.79
N VAL A 238 -21.11 31.37 6.99
CA VAL A 238 -21.83 30.97 8.20
C VAL A 238 -22.95 31.97 8.49
N VAL A 239 -24.18 31.50 8.74
CA VAL A 239 -25.33 32.36 9.00
C VAL A 239 -25.30 32.95 10.42
N ARG A 240 -25.53 34.28 10.52
CA ARG A 240 -25.66 35.02 11.79
C ARG A 240 -26.96 35.80 11.82
N GLN A 241 -27.76 35.59 12.87
CA GLN A 241 -29.12 36.14 12.98
C GLN A 241 -29.21 37.68 12.93
N LYS A 242 -28.14 38.42 13.27
CA LYS A 242 -28.18 39.89 13.45
C LYS A 242 -27.04 40.68 12.79
N LYS A 243 -26.05 40.02 12.19
CA LYS A 243 -24.83 40.65 11.62
C LYS A 243 -24.59 40.28 10.15
N GLY A 244 -25.61 39.75 9.47
CA GLY A 244 -25.46 39.18 8.13
C GLY A 244 -24.57 37.94 8.10
N ASN A 245 -24.50 37.30 6.93
CA ASN A 245 -23.70 36.09 6.72
C ASN A 245 -22.21 36.44 6.77
N LEU A 246 -21.42 35.60 7.43
CA LEU A 246 -19.96 35.79 7.55
C LEU A 246 -19.25 34.90 6.53
N LEU A 247 -18.47 35.50 5.63
CA LEU A 247 -17.64 34.76 4.69
C LEU A 247 -16.56 33.98 5.45
N LYS A 248 -16.47 32.69 5.18
CA LYS A 248 -15.52 31.76 5.79
C LYS A 248 -14.44 31.25 4.88
N TYR A 249 -14.75 31.14 3.59
CA TYR A 249 -13.87 30.57 2.60
C TYR A 249 -14.23 31.14 1.23
N GLU A 250 -13.22 31.50 0.46
CA GLU A 250 -13.36 31.87 -0.94
C GLU A 250 -12.17 31.33 -1.75
N ARG A 251 -12.45 30.55 -2.80
CA ARG A 251 -11.39 30.08 -3.71
C ARG A 251 -11.94 29.76 -5.10
N THR A 252 -11.15 30.08 -6.12
CA THR A 252 -11.39 29.61 -7.49
C THR A 252 -10.59 28.35 -7.80
N PHE A 253 -11.26 27.32 -8.31
CA PHE A 253 -10.64 26.06 -8.73
C PHE A 253 -10.58 25.96 -10.25
N TYR A 254 -9.40 25.66 -10.78
CA TYR A 254 -9.18 25.57 -12.23
C TYR A 254 -9.03 24.11 -12.71
N PRO A 255 -9.65 23.72 -13.85
CA PRO A 255 -9.56 22.36 -14.40
C PRO A 255 -8.15 21.81 -14.64
N LYS A 256 -7.17 22.69 -14.86
CA LYS A 256 -5.78 22.31 -15.11
C LYS A 256 -5.05 21.83 -13.86
N GLU A 257 -5.55 22.17 -12.68
CA GLU A 257 -4.95 21.84 -11.38
C GLU A 257 -5.85 20.93 -10.53
N THR A 258 -7.15 21.19 -10.53
CA THR A 258 -8.12 20.50 -9.66
C THR A 258 -8.94 19.49 -10.45
N ARG A 259 -9.08 18.28 -9.91
CA ARG A 259 -9.92 17.22 -10.47
C ARG A 259 -11.24 17.07 -9.71
N GLU A 260 -11.24 17.41 -8.43
CA GLU A 260 -12.35 17.15 -7.53
C GLU A 260 -12.39 18.15 -6.38
N VAL A 261 -13.59 18.66 -6.10
CA VAL A 261 -13.91 19.47 -4.93
C VAL A 261 -15.02 18.76 -4.15
N ARG A 262 -14.84 18.61 -2.84
CA ARG A 262 -15.78 17.95 -1.94
C ARG A 262 -16.19 18.93 -0.86
N LEU A 263 -17.48 19.24 -0.80
CA LEU A 263 -18.08 20.14 0.19
C LEU A 263 -18.78 19.28 1.25
N TYR A 264 -18.52 19.56 2.51
CA TYR A 264 -19.14 18.88 3.65
C TYR A 264 -19.90 19.90 4.49
N GLY A 265 -21.21 19.71 4.67
CA GLY A 265 -22.05 20.55 5.53
C GLY A 265 -21.78 20.29 7.02
N LEU A 266 -21.66 19.01 7.40
CA LEU A 266 -21.48 18.51 8.78
C LEU A 266 -22.78 18.52 9.60
N ARG A 267 -23.13 19.64 10.24
CA ARG A 267 -24.35 19.78 11.05
C ARG A 267 -24.95 21.16 10.85
N GLY A 268 -26.23 21.28 11.17
CA GLY A 268 -27.02 22.47 10.86
C GLY A 268 -27.78 22.28 9.55
N LYS A 269 -28.71 23.21 9.28
CA LYS A 269 -29.53 23.15 8.06
C LYS A 269 -28.84 23.87 6.92
N ASP A 270 -27.94 23.20 6.23
CA ASP A 270 -27.01 23.83 5.29
C ASP A 270 -27.65 24.02 3.91
N GLN A 271 -27.11 24.97 3.15
CA GLN A 271 -27.61 25.30 1.83
C GLN A 271 -26.48 25.26 0.81
N PHE A 272 -26.66 24.51 -0.26
CA PHE A 272 -25.74 24.42 -1.38
C PHE A 272 -26.42 25.00 -2.63
N ILE A 273 -25.95 26.16 -3.07
CA ILE A 273 -26.53 26.89 -4.19
C ILE A 273 -25.51 26.89 -5.33
N ILE A 274 -25.82 26.18 -6.42
CA ILE A 274 -24.96 26.05 -7.58
C ILE A 274 -25.56 26.85 -8.73
N GLU A 275 -24.82 27.84 -9.22
CA GLU A 275 -25.23 28.76 -10.26
C GLU A 275 -24.19 28.89 -11.38
N GLY A 276 -24.59 29.49 -12.49
CA GLY A 276 -23.74 29.74 -13.64
C GLY A 276 -24.16 28.98 -14.90
N THR A 277 -23.62 29.42 -16.03
CA THR A 277 -23.98 28.92 -17.36
C THR A 277 -22.94 27.93 -17.91
N GLY A 278 -21.82 27.76 -17.22
CA GLY A 278 -20.69 26.93 -17.66
C GLY A 278 -20.87 25.42 -17.44
N ARG A 279 -19.84 24.67 -17.81
CA ARG A 279 -19.69 23.25 -17.50
C ARG A 279 -18.23 22.96 -17.19
N SER A 280 -17.97 22.27 -16.07
CA SER A 280 -16.64 21.97 -15.59
C SER A 280 -16.33 20.47 -15.65
N PRO A 281 -15.10 20.07 -16.03
CA PRO A 281 -14.62 18.71 -15.83
C PRO A 281 -14.27 18.41 -14.37
N ILE A 282 -14.21 19.43 -13.50
CA ILE A 282 -14.01 19.27 -12.05
C ILE A 282 -15.23 18.53 -11.49
N ARG A 283 -14.98 17.43 -10.79
CA ARG A 283 -16.03 16.70 -10.08
C ARG A 283 -16.41 17.46 -8.82
N LEU A 284 -17.67 17.86 -8.70
CA LEU A 284 -18.21 18.43 -7.47
C LEU A 284 -18.98 17.36 -6.68
N ARG A 285 -18.59 17.17 -5.42
CA ARG A 285 -19.33 16.34 -4.45
C ARG A 285 -19.85 17.19 -3.32
N ILE A 286 -21.08 16.90 -2.92
CA ILE A 286 -21.74 17.53 -1.79
C ILE A 286 -22.12 16.42 -0.83
N ILE A 287 -21.72 16.59 0.41
CA ILE A 287 -21.99 15.70 1.52
C ILE A 287 -22.74 16.56 2.53
N GLY A 288 -24.01 16.23 2.78
CA GLY A 288 -24.89 17.02 3.64
C GLY A 288 -24.42 16.96 5.09
N GLY A 289 -24.82 15.91 5.79
CA GLY A 289 -24.40 15.72 7.17
C GLY A 289 -25.45 14.97 7.97
N GLU A 290 -25.62 15.35 9.23
CA GLU A 290 -26.62 14.73 10.11
C GLU A 290 -28.01 15.40 10.06
N ASP A 291 -28.07 16.68 9.67
CA ASP A 291 -29.27 17.51 9.75
C ASP A 291 -29.89 17.74 8.36
N GLU A 292 -31.05 18.42 8.29
CA GLU A 292 -31.76 18.66 7.04
C GLU A 292 -31.09 19.75 6.18
N ASP A 293 -30.61 19.38 5.01
CA ASP A 293 -29.90 20.23 4.05
C ASP A 293 -30.72 20.54 2.79
N TYR A 294 -30.33 21.62 2.11
CA TYR A 294 -30.96 22.08 0.88
C TYR A 294 -29.94 22.18 -0.26
N LEU A 295 -30.26 21.59 -1.40
CA LEU A 295 -29.43 21.61 -2.61
C LEU A 295 -30.20 22.19 -3.80
N GLU A 296 -29.73 23.33 -4.31
CA GLU A 296 -30.26 23.96 -5.51
C GLU A 296 -29.21 23.97 -6.62
N ASN A 297 -29.51 23.36 -7.76
CA ASN A 297 -28.60 23.36 -8.91
C ASN A 297 -29.26 23.96 -10.15
N ASN A 298 -28.97 25.24 -10.35
CA ASN A 298 -29.46 26.05 -11.47
C ASN A 298 -28.52 25.99 -12.70
N THR A 299 -27.73 24.91 -12.84
CA THR A 299 -26.72 24.76 -13.90
C THR A 299 -26.86 23.44 -14.67
N LYS A 300 -26.09 23.32 -15.76
CA LYS A 300 -25.95 22.04 -16.49
C LYS A 300 -24.89 21.11 -15.89
N GLN A 301 -24.21 21.53 -14.82
CA GLN A 301 -23.13 20.80 -14.17
C GLN A 301 -23.67 19.54 -13.48
N LYS A 302 -22.89 18.45 -13.57
CA LYS A 302 -23.22 17.21 -12.88
C LYS A 302 -22.73 17.26 -11.44
N ILE A 303 -23.66 17.09 -10.49
CA ILE A 303 -23.38 17.09 -9.06
C ILE A 303 -23.57 15.69 -8.50
N TYR A 304 -22.70 15.30 -7.56
CA TYR A 304 -22.83 14.06 -6.80
C TYR A 304 -23.18 14.42 -5.35
N ALA A 305 -24.44 14.22 -4.97
CA ALA A 305 -24.94 14.51 -3.64
C ALA A 305 -25.03 13.22 -2.81
N TYR A 306 -24.60 13.31 -1.56
CA TYR A 306 -24.58 12.23 -0.59
C TYR A 306 -25.22 12.73 0.70
N ASP A 307 -26.26 12.04 1.12
CA ASP A 307 -26.95 12.28 2.38
C ASP A 307 -27.78 11.06 2.77
N ASP A 308 -28.44 11.12 3.91
CA ASP A 308 -29.51 10.19 4.29
C ASP A 308 -30.75 10.40 3.39
N SER A 309 -31.62 9.39 3.32
CA SER A 309 -32.78 9.36 2.40
C SER A 309 -33.79 10.49 2.57
N LYS A 310 -33.75 11.18 3.72
CA LYS A 310 -34.56 12.36 4.03
C LYS A 310 -33.71 13.56 4.48
N GLY A 311 -32.38 13.45 4.39
CA GLY A 311 -31.44 14.46 4.87
C GLY A 311 -31.34 15.66 3.94
N MET A 312 -31.50 15.46 2.62
CA MET A 312 -31.36 16.54 1.64
C MET A 312 -32.62 16.75 0.80
N GLU A 313 -33.15 17.97 0.80
CA GLU A 313 -34.10 18.43 -0.21
C GLU A 313 -33.33 18.94 -1.43
N ASP A 314 -33.62 18.40 -2.62
CA ASP A 314 -32.97 18.80 -3.87
C ASP A 314 -33.95 19.35 -4.92
N ASN A 315 -33.59 20.48 -5.53
CA ASN A 315 -34.30 21.07 -6.67
C ASN A 315 -33.30 21.25 -7.84
N GLY A 316 -33.21 20.25 -8.74
CA GLY A 316 -32.35 20.37 -9.93
C GLY A 316 -32.32 19.16 -10.88
N VAL A 317 -32.15 19.42 -12.18
CA VAL A 317 -32.35 18.44 -13.30
C VAL A 317 -31.19 17.43 -13.48
N ARG A 318 -30.07 17.54 -12.74
CA ARG A 318 -28.85 16.72 -12.96
C ARG A 318 -28.06 16.35 -11.70
N VAL A 319 -28.76 16.07 -10.59
CA VAL A 319 -28.12 15.50 -9.40
C VAL A 319 -28.07 13.98 -9.53
N LYS A 320 -26.89 13.37 -9.42
CA LYS A 320 -26.80 11.92 -9.17
C LYS A 320 -26.80 11.74 -7.65
N THR A 321 -27.98 11.52 -7.10
CA THR A 321 -28.17 11.25 -5.67
C THR A 321 -27.75 9.83 -5.36
N ALA A 322 -27.03 9.66 -4.27
CA ALA A 322 -26.74 8.36 -3.69
C ALA A 322 -27.15 8.38 -2.22
N TYR A 323 -28.44 8.60 -1.99
CA TYR A 323 -29.04 8.50 -0.67
C TYR A 323 -28.98 7.04 -0.22
N ASN A 324 -28.10 6.74 0.72
CA ASN A 324 -27.98 5.41 1.29
C ASN A 324 -27.70 5.53 2.77
N GLU A 325 -28.36 4.71 3.59
CA GLU A 325 -28.18 4.64 5.05
C GLU A 325 -26.79 4.10 5.46
N ARG A 326 -25.81 4.07 4.54
CA ARG A 326 -24.44 3.71 4.88
C ARG A 326 -23.79 4.93 5.52
N LEU A 327 -23.82 4.97 6.86
CA LEU A 327 -23.11 5.94 7.71
C LEU A 327 -21.73 6.35 7.16
N ASN A 328 -20.98 5.37 6.63
CA ASN A 328 -19.64 5.56 6.04
C ASN A 328 -19.57 6.54 4.85
N ASN A 329 -20.66 6.82 4.12
CA ASN A 329 -20.61 7.73 2.96
C ASN A 329 -20.85 9.19 3.36
N ASN A 330 -21.67 9.43 4.39
CA ASN A 330 -22.11 10.75 4.84
C ASN A 330 -21.17 11.39 5.90
N GLU A 331 -20.34 10.59 6.58
CA GLU A 331 -19.48 11.07 7.67
C GLU A 331 -18.20 11.81 7.20
N TYR A 332 -17.92 13.02 7.68
CA TYR A 332 -16.62 13.66 7.43
C TYR A 332 -15.50 12.99 8.25
N ILE A 333 -14.53 12.38 7.55
CA ILE A 333 -13.36 11.73 8.16
C ILE A 333 -12.09 12.47 7.72
N ARG A 334 -11.59 13.40 8.54
CA ARG A 334 -10.40 14.22 8.22
C ARG A 334 -9.16 13.39 7.84
N ASN A 335 -8.96 12.25 8.50
CA ASN A 335 -7.79 11.40 8.28
C ASN A 335 -8.00 10.32 7.18
N GLU A 336 -9.03 10.44 6.35
CA GLU A 336 -9.36 9.44 5.32
C GLU A 336 -8.36 9.42 4.16
N PHE A 337 -7.73 10.55 3.83
CA PHE A 337 -6.85 10.64 2.67
C PHE A 337 -5.64 9.69 2.77
N ARG A 338 -5.42 8.91 1.70
CA ARG A 338 -4.30 7.98 1.54
C ARG A 338 -3.58 8.23 0.23
N TYR A 339 -2.24 8.20 0.28
CA TYR A 339 -1.41 8.34 -0.91
C TYR A 339 -1.51 7.11 -1.78
N ASN A 340 -1.50 7.32 -3.09
CA ASN A 340 -1.13 6.26 -4.00
C ASN A 340 0.30 5.80 -3.71
N THR A 341 0.49 4.50 -3.56
CA THR A 341 1.80 3.91 -3.23
C THR A 341 2.27 3.04 -4.38
N THR A 342 3.59 2.98 -4.52
CA THR A 342 4.27 2.05 -5.40
C THR A 342 5.42 1.49 -4.61
N GLN A 343 5.35 0.20 -4.33
CA GLN A 343 6.38 -0.54 -3.64
C GLN A 343 7.04 -1.48 -4.64
N THR A 344 8.35 -1.41 -4.81
CA THR A 344 9.09 -2.31 -5.71
C THR A 344 10.22 -2.98 -4.94
N MET A 345 10.31 -4.30 -5.03
CA MET A 345 11.31 -5.07 -4.31
C MET A 345 12.05 -5.99 -5.25
N PRO A 346 13.37 -6.15 -5.09
CA PRO A 346 14.06 -7.26 -5.73
C PRO A 346 13.47 -8.57 -5.20
N VAL A 347 13.42 -9.57 -6.07
CA VAL A 347 13.11 -10.94 -5.69
C VAL A 347 14.24 -11.83 -6.20
N PHE A 348 14.66 -12.76 -5.37
CA PHE A 348 15.71 -13.71 -5.75
C PHE A 348 15.56 -14.98 -4.93
N GLY A 349 16.20 -16.03 -5.42
CA GLY A 349 16.31 -17.28 -4.71
C GLY A 349 17.17 -18.28 -5.45
N TYR A 350 17.30 -19.44 -4.85
CA TYR A 350 18.03 -20.57 -5.35
C TYR A 350 17.34 -21.87 -4.94
N SER A 351 17.25 -22.80 -5.88
CA SER A 351 16.94 -24.21 -5.61
C SER A 351 17.86 -25.05 -6.49
N VAL A 352 18.00 -26.33 -6.14
CA VAL A 352 18.86 -27.25 -6.89
C VAL A 352 18.37 -27.44 -8.34
N ASP A 353 17.06 -27.39 -8.56
CA ASP A 353 16.45 -27.55 -9.88
C ASP A 353 16.37 -26.23 -10.66
N ASP A 354 15.90 -25.16 -10.04
CA ASP A 354 15.70 -23.87 -10.73
C ASP A 354 17.01 -23.09 -10.90
N GLY A 355 18.05 -23.43 -10.13
CA GLY A 355 19.27 -22.64 -10.04
C GLY A 355 19.00 -21.28 -9.39
N ILE A 356 19.83 -20.29 -9.68
CA ILE A 356 19.60 -18.92 -9.21
C ILE A 356 18.52 -18.29 -10.08
N TRP A 357 17.52 -17.66 -9.46
CA TRP A 357 16.63 -16.71 -10.15
C TRP A 357 16.71 -15.34 -9.51
N ILE A 358 16.59 -14.31 -10.35
CA ILE A 358 16.57 -12.90 -9.94
C ILE A 358 15.41 -12.19 -10.63
N GLY A 359 14.89 -11.15 -10.01
CA GLY A 359 13.70 -10.47 -10.50
C GLY A 359 13.30 -9.26 -9.68
N ALA A 360 12.10 -8.74 -9.97
CA ALA A 360 11.48 -7.69 -9.19
C ALA A 360 9.97 -7.94 -9.02
N SER A 361 9.42 -7.55 -7.88
CA SER A 361 7.98 -7.45 -7.66
C SER A 361 7.58 -6.01 -7.36
N SER A 362 6.62 -5.48 -8.13
CA SER A 362 6.05 -4.15 -7.94
C SER A 362 4.59 -4.24 -7.52
N ARG A 363 4.22 -3.58 -6.43
CA ARG A 363 2.86 -3.41 -5.92
C ARG A 363 2.47 -1.94 -6.00
N ILE A 364 1.51 -1.63 -6.87
CA ILE A 364 0.96 -0.29 -7.07
C ILE A 364 -0.44 -0.26 -6.46
N VAL A 365 -0.67 0.60 -5.47
CA VAL A 365 -1.98 0.78 -4.84
C VAL A 365 -2.47 2.19 -5.13
N ASN A 366 -3.65 2.27 -5.74
CA ASN A 366 -4.36 3.52 -5.96
C ASN A 366 -5.53 3.61 -4.98
N HIS A 367 -5.61 4.71 -4.24
CA HIS A 367 -6.74 5.04 -3.39
C HIS A 367 -7.71 5.96 -4.12
N GLY A 368 -8.91 6.09 -3.57
CA GLY A 368 -9.93 7.01 -4.06
C GLY A 368 -10.98 7.23 -2.97
N TRP A 369 -11.76 8.29 -3.14
CA TRP A 369 -12.83 8.66 -2.21
C TRP A 369 -13.79 7.49 -1.96
N ARG A 370 -13.98 7.15 -0.68
CA ARG A 370 -14.79 6.01 -0.18
C ARG A 370 -14.46 4.64 -0.78
N LYS A 371 -13.26 4.44 -1.32
CA LYS A 371 -12.80 3.13 -1.81
C LYS A 371 -11.95 2.44 -0.74
N LYS A 372 -12.55 1.51 0.00
CA LYS A 372 -11.86 0.68 1.01
C LYS A 372 -11.71 -0.76 0.48
N PRO A 373 -10.55 -1.42 0.71
CA PRO A 373 -9.31 -0.90 1.30
C PRO A 373 -8.49 0.01 0.34
N PHE A 374 -8.76 -0.05 -0.96
CA PHE A 374 -8.15 0.77 -2.01
C PHE A 374 -9.12 0.84 -3.20
N LYS A 375 -8.87 1.70 -4.20
CA LYS A 375 -9.62 1.73 -5.48
C LYS A 375 -9.13 0.66 -6.45
N GLY A 376 -7.81 0.44 -6.46
CA GLY A 376 -7.19 -0.59 -7.29
C GLY A 376 -5.80 -0.94 -6.78
N GLN A 377 -5.44 -2.20 -6.92
CA GLN A 377 -4.12 -2.74 -6.60
C GLN A 377 -3.63 -3.56 -7.79
N ASN A 378 -2.41 -3.26 -8.23
CA ASN A 378 -1.72 -3.99 -9.28
C ASN A 378 -0.43 -4.57 -8.70
N ARG A 379 -0.24 -5.89 -8.82
CA ARG A 379 1.00 -6.56 -8.45
C ARG A 379 1.60 -7.20 -9.69
N LEU A 380 2.77 -6.71 -10.11
CA LEU A 380 3.58 -7.30 -11.15
C LEU A 380 4.76 -8.02 -10.50
N TYR A 381 5.07 -9.21 -10.98
CA TYR A 381 6.23 -10.01 -10.60
C TYR A 381 6.92 -10.44 -11.87
N LEU A 382 8.22 -10.17 -11.96
CA LEU A 382 9.08 -10.54 -13.07
C LEU A 382 10.27 -11.29 -12.49
N SER A 383 10.60 -12.46 -13.03
CA SER A 383 11.83 -13.16 -12.67
C SER A 383 12.45 -13.86 -13.86
N PHE A 384 13.77 -14.02 -13.80
CA PHE A 384 14.58 -14.68 -14.79
C PHE A 384 15.61 -15.60 -14.11
N ALA A 385 15.76 -16.82 -14.64
CA ALA A 385 16.77 -17.78 -14.23
C ALA A 385 17.79 -18.00 -15.37
N PRO A 386 19.03 -17.48 -15.26
CA PRO A 386 20.07 -17.59 -16.29
C PRO A 386 20.64 -19.02 -16.44
N GLY A 387 21.56 -19.19 -17.40
CA GLY A 387 22.31 -20.43 -17.60
C GLY A 387 21.53 -21.47 -18.39
N SER A 388 21.66 -22.76 -18.02
CA SER A 388 21.00 -23.87 -18.72
C SER A 388 19.47 -23.86 -18.59
N ARG A 389 18.91 -23.04 -17.68
CA ARG A 389 17.47 -22.82 -17.57
C ARG A 389 17.03 -21.83 -18.64
N ASN A 390 17.55 -20.60 -18.61
CA ASN A 390 17.09 -19.53 -19.50
C ASN A 390 15.55 -19.40 -19.43
N ALA A 391 15.03 -19.31 -18.21
CA ALA A 391 13.60 -19.31 -17.91
C ALA A 391 13.14 -17.91 -17.48
N PHE A 392 11.97 -17.49 -17.95
CA PHE A 392 11.42 -16.17 -17.66
C PHE A 392 9.96 -16.30 -17.21
N GLN A 393 9.61 -15.60 -16.14
CA GLN A 393 8.27 -15.58 -15.58
C GLN A 393 7.74 -14.15 -15.43
N VAL A 394 6.50 -13.96 -15.86
CA VAL A 394 5.71 -12.75 -15.63
C VAL A 394 4.43 -13.15 -14.93
N ARG A 395 4.18 -12.58 -13.76
CA ARG A 395 2.90 -12.72 -13.07
C ARG A 395 2.31 -11.36 -12.77
N TYR A 396 1.07 -11.14 -13.17
CA TYR A 396 0.30 -9.95 -12.88
C TYR A 396 -0.99 -10.31 -12.14
N ASN A 397 -1.23 -9.61 -11.03
CA ASN A 397 -2.48 -9.69 -10.26
C ASN A 397 -3.08 -8.29 -10.13
N GLY A 398 -4.22 -8.05 -10.77
CA GLY A 398 -5.03 -6.85 -10.58
C GLY A 398 -6.17 -7.12 -9.61
N HIS A 399 -6.47 -6.18 -8.71
CA HIS A 399 -7.63 -6.22 -7.81
C HIS A 399 -8.23 -4.82 -7.73
N TYR A 400 -9.49 -4.68 -8.17
CA TYR A 400 -10.21 -3.43 -8.26
C TYR A 400 -11.51 -3.54 -7.48
N THR A 401 -11.78 -2.60 -6.57
CA THR A 401 -12.95 -2.67 -5.70
C THR A 401 -14.06 -1.76 -6.20
N ASP A 402 -15.31 -2.17 -5.92
CA ASP A 402 -16.50 -1.39 -6.18
C ASP A 402 -16.54 -0.86 -7.64
N VAL A 403 -16.20 -1.70 -8.61
CA VAL A 403 -16.14 -1.33 -10.03
C VAL A 403 -17.55 -1.04 -10.56
N ILE A 404 -18.50 -1.93 -10.21
CA ILE A 404 -19.93 -1.78 -10.48
C ILE A 404 -20.69 -2.06 -9.17
N GLY A 405 -21.22 -1.02 -8.53
CA GLY A 405 -21.81 -1.17 -7.19
C GLY A 405 -20.76 -1.66 -6.19
N ASN A 406 -21.02 -2.78 -5.50
CA ASN A 406 -20.08 -3.43 -4.58
C ASN A 406 -19.31 -4.60 -5.23
N LEU A 407 -19.39 -4.73 -6.56
CA LEU A 407 -18.72 -5.81 -7.27
C LEU A 407 -17.24 -5.47 -7.45
N ASN A 408 -16.38 -6.35 -6.94
CA ASN A 408 -14.94 -6.26 -7.14
C ASN A 408 -14.52 -7.12 -8.34
N ILE A 409 -13.43 -6.74 -8.99
CA ILE A 409 -12.84 -7.49 -10.10
C ILE A 409 -11.39 -7.83 -9.75
N LYS A 410 -11.02 -9.10 -9.93
CA LYS A 410 -9.64 -9.56 -9.89
C LYS A 410 -9.23 -10.07 -11.26
N ASN A 411 -7.96 -9.90 -11.62
CA ASN A 411 -7.41 -10.44 -12.86
C ASN A 411 -6.07 -11.08 -12.55
N ILE A 412 -5.91 -12.34 -12.95
CA ILE A 412 -4.67 -13.09 -12.81
C ILE A 412 -4.12 -13.39 -14.20
N VAL A 413 -2.85 -13.07 -14.41
CA VAL A 413 -2.10 -13.40 -15.62
C VAL A 413 -0.77 -14.03 -15.17
N ASP A 414 -0.46 -15.23 -15.63
CA ASP A 414 0.83 -15.89 -15.42
C ASP A 414 1.38 -16.35 -16.77
N ILE A 415 2.57 -15.90 -17.13
CA ILE A 415 3.26 -16.25 -18.37
C ILE A 415 4.60 -16.83 -17.98
N GLN A 416 4.88 -18.06 -18.43
CA GLN A 416 6.13 -18.75 -18.19
C GLN A 416 6.74 -19.14 -19.54
N TYR A 417 7.92 -18.60 -19.84
CA TYR A 417 8.52 -18.73 -21.17
C TYR A 417 10.06 -18.77 -21.14
N PRO A 418 10.67 -19.95 -21.32
CA PRO A 418 10.18 -21.24 -20.85
C PRO A 418 10.18 -21.33 -19.31
N ASN A 419 9.60 -22.39 -18.78
CA ASN A 419 9.82 -22.92 -17.44
C ASN A 419 10.17 -24.41 -17.55
N TYR A 420 10.84 -25.00 -16.57
CA TYR A 420 11.07 -26.44 -16.51
C TYR A 420 10.27 -27.04 -15.38
N GLU A 421 9.65 -28.18 -15.67
CA GLU A 421 8.95 -28.98 -14.68
C GLU A 421 9.58 -30.38 -14.70
N ASN A 422 9.94 -30.91 -13.54
CA ASN A 422 10.47 -32.27 -13.50
C ASN A 422 9.35 -33.30 -13.72
N TYR A 423 9.69 -34.37 -14.44
CA TYR A 423 8.85 -35.54 -14.62
C TYR A 423 9.65 -36.82 -14.34
N PHE A 424 9.24 -37.53 -13.28
CA PHE A 424 9.81 -38.81 -12.85
C PHE A 424 8.89 -39.99 -13.18
N GLY A 425 7.78 -39.73 -13.89
CA GLY A 425 6.66 -40.65 -14.03
C GLY A 425 5.50 -40.34 -13.08
N LEU A 426 4.41 -41.09 -13.22
CA LEU A 426 3.25 -41.03 -12.34
C LEU A 426 3.39 -42.03 -11.19
N GLY A 427 2.76 -41.73 -10.07
CA GLY A 427 2.72 -42.58 -8.88
C GLY A 427 3.56 -42.07 -7.72
N ASN A 428 3.30 -42.69 -6.57
CA ASN A 428 3.94 -42.42 -5.29
C ASN A 428 5.30 -43.14 -5.16
N GLU A 429 5.51 -44.23 -5.90
CA GLU A 429 6.74 -45.03 -5.90
C GLU A 429 7.67 -44.74 -7.09
N SER A 430 7.47 -43.63 -7.81
CA SER A 430 8.31 -43.27 -8.95
C SER A 430 9.80 -43.21 -8.56
N TYR A 431 10.66 -43.80 -9.39
CA TYR A 431 12.08 -43.93 -9.08
C TYR A 431 12.87 -42.65 -9.41
N ASN A 432 13.70 -42.20 -8.47
CA ASN A 432 14.69 -41.15 -8.71
C ASN A 432 16.06 -41.80 -8.92
N PRO A 433 16.53 -41.92 -10.17
CA PRO A 433 17.75 -42.65 -10.47
C PRO A 433 19.02 -41.89 -10.10
N LEU A 434 18.90 -40.69 -9.51
CA LEU A 434 20.02 -39.77 -9.23
C LEU A 434 20.94 -39.54 -10.46
N ARG A 435 20.35 -39.65 -11.67
CA ARG A 435 20.97 -39.30 -12.95
C ARG A 435 21.31 -37.80 -13.01
N GLU A 436 21.91 -37.38 -14.13
CA GLU A 436 22.03 -35.96 -14.45
C GLU A 436 20.68 -35.26 -14.23
N ARG A 437 20.72 -34.19 -13.43
CA ARG A 437 19.52 -33.51 -12.90
C ARG A 437 18.57 -33.08 -14.00
N GLU A 438 19.18 -32.62 -15.07
CA GLU A 438 18.66 -32.24 -16.36
C GLU A 438 17.74 -33.27 -17.00
N PHE A 439 18.02 -34.57 -16.87
CA PHE A 439 17.31 -35.63 -17.59
C PHE A 439 15.79 -35.55 -17.39
N HIS A 440 15.33 -35.30 -16.16
CA HIS A 440 13.91 -35.27 -15.82
C HIS A 440 13.19 -33.99 -16.23
N TRP A 441 13.88 -33.01 -16.80
CA TRP A 441 13.25 -31.73 -17.11
C TRP A 441 12.36 -31.80 -18.34
N VAL A 442 11.12 -31.34 -18.19
CA VAL A 442 10.21 -31.06 -19.29
C VAL A 442 10.13 -29.56 -19.47
N ARG A 443 10.58 -29.07 -20.63
CA ARG A 443 10.57 -27.65 -20.96
C ARG A 443 9.17 -27.22 -21.41
N LYS A 444 8.57 -26.29 -20.68
CA LYS A 444 7.19 -25.82 -20.85
C LYS A 444 7.14 -24.34 -21.21
N ARG A 445 6.15 -23.95 -22.00
CA ARG A 445 5.74 -22.56 -22.26
C ARG A 445 4.26 -22.42 -21.99
N SER A 446 3.90 -21.70 -20.93
CA SER A 446 2.51 -21.56 -20.51
C SER A 446 2.03 -20.11 -20.43
N ILE A 447 0.73 -19.95 -20.69
CA ILE A 447 -0.04 -18.73 -20.46
C ILE A 447 -1.26 -19.13 -19.65
N TYR A 448 -1.50 -18.46 -18.53
CA TYR A 448 -2.66 -18.63 -17.68
C TYR A 448 -3.35 -17.28 -17.50
N LEU A 449 -4.65 -17.23 -17.76
CA LEU A 449 -5.49 -16.03 -17.64
C LEU A 449 -6.75 -16.37 -16.83
N SER A 450 -7.07 -15.55 -15.84
CA SER A 450 -8.30 -15.70 -15.07
C SER A 450 -8.84 -14.35 -14.61
N PRO A 451 -9.79 -13.76 -15.36
CA PRO A 451 -10.60 -12.64 -14.89
C PRO A 451 -11.70 -13.17 -13.95
N LEU A 452 -11.80 -12.58 -12.77
CA LEU A 452 -12.63 -13.06 -11.67
C LEU A 452 -13.48 -11.94 -11.11
N ILE A 453 -14.72 -12.24 -10.80
CA ILE A 453 -15.56 -11.43 -9.93
C ILE A 453 -15.19 -11.79 -8.50
N ASN A 454 -14.92 -10.78 -7.67
CA ASN A 454 -14.64 -10.96 -6.25
C ASN A 454 -15.79 -10.42 -5.40
N PHE A 455 -16.18 -11.21 -4.40
CA PHE A 455 -16.97 -10.79 -3.26
C PHE A 455 -16.05 -10.80 -2.03
N SER A 456 -16.09 -9.73 -1.25
CA SER A 456 -15.31 -9.60 -0.02
C SER A 456 -16.23 -9.26 1.14
N SER A 457 -16.03 -9.88 2.29
CA SER A 457 -16.78 -9.60 3.52
C SER A 457 -15.85 -9.55 4.74
N ILE A 458 -16.40 -9.15 5.90
CA ILE A 458 -15.74 -9.06 7.21
C ILE A 458 -14.40 -8.35 7.12
N ASN A 459 -14.41 -7.02 7.06
CA ASN A 459 -13.19 -6.20 6.96
C ASN A 459 -12.21 -6.65 5.87
N ASN A 460 -12.71 -7.22 4.77
CA ASN A 460 -11.93 -7.74 3.65
C ASN A 460 -11.00 -8.91 4.04
N GLN A 461 -11.43 -9.76 4.97
CA GLN A 461 -10.73 -10.99 5.42
C GLN A 461 -11.28 -12.25 4.75
N LEU A 462 -12.57 -12.25 4.36
CA LEU A 462 -13.20 -13.32 3.58
C LEU A 462 -13.30 -12.91 2.12
N HIS A 463 -12.94 -13.81 1.23
CA HIS A 463 -13.03 -13.61 -0.22
C HIS A 463 -13.64 -14.82 -0.91
N LEU A 464 -14.55 -14.54 -1.83
CA LEU A 464 -15.04 -15.50 -2.81
C LEU A 464 -14.76 -14.93 -4.21
N ASP A 465 -13.98 -15.66 -5.00
CA ASP A 465 -13.65 -15.32 -6.38
C ASP A 465 -14.31 -16.33 -7.32
N LEU A 466 -14.97 -15.85 -8.36
CA LEU A 466 -15.70 -16.66 -9.34
C LEU A 466 -15.42 -16.13 -10.74
N GLY A 467 -15.13 -17.01 -11.71
CA GLY A 467 -15.02 -16.57 -13.09
C GLY A 467 -14.37 -17.58 -14.02
N PRO A 468 -14.24 -17.21 -15.31
CA PRO A 468 -13.61 -18.08 -16.29
C PRO A 468 -12.10 -18.21 -16.06
N VAL A 469 -11.55 -19.25 -16.66
CA VAL A 469 -10.12 -19.52 -16.70
C VAL A 469 -9.72 -20.00 -18.08
N PHE A 470 -8.55 -19.57 -18.54
CA PHE A 470 -7.90 -20.03 -19.75
C PHE A 470 -6.46 -20.43 -19.44
N GLU A 471 -6.06 -21.59 -19.93
CA GLU A 471 -4.69 -22.10 -19.82
C GLU A 471 -4.22 -22.57 -21.20
N SER A 472 -3.02 -22.15 -21.62
CA SER A 472 -2.37 -22.63 -22.84
C SER A 472 -0.99 -23.15 -22.49
N VAL A 473 -0.73 -24.43 -22.78
CA VAL A 473 0.53 -25.10 -22.45
C VAL A 473 1.09 -25.75 -23.69
N GLY A 474 2.36 -25.46 -23.99
CA GLY A 474 3.14 -26.26 -24.93
C GLY A 474 4.37 -26.80 -24.24
N ILE A 475 4.64 -28.10 -24.39
CA ILE A 475 5.89 -28.73 -23.96
C ILE A 475 6.78 -28.93 -25.17
N GLN A 476 8.09 -28.90 -24.97
CA GLN A 476 9.08 -29.08 -26.03
C GLN A 476 9.79 -30.42 -25.87
N GLU A 477 9.83 -31.21 -26.94
CA GLU A 477 10.67 -32.39 -27.04
C GLU A 477 12.15 -31.99 -27.05
N GLN A 478 12.95 -32.61 -26.19
CA GLN A 478 14.39 -32.33 -26.05
C GLN A 478 15.20 -33.63 -26.06
N PRO A 479 16.13 -33.81 -27.02
CA PRO A 479 17.03 -34.96 -27.04
C PRO A 479 17.85 -35.09 -25.75
N GLY A 480 18.00 -36.33 -25.27
CA GLY A 480 18.73 -36.63 -24.03
C GLY A 480 17.97 -36.26 -22.75
N ARG A 481 16.66 -36.04 -22.86
CA ARG A 481 15.76 -35.78 -21.73
C ARG A 481 14.64 -36.81 -21.66
N ILE A 482 13.89 -36.77 -20.57
CA ILE A 482 12.74 -37.64 -20.32
C ILE A 482 11.70 -37.57 -21.44
N THR A 483 11.58 -36.42 -22.13
CA THR A 483 10.67 -36.26 -23.26
C THR A 483 10.99 -37.15 -24.47
N THR A 484 12.23 -37.63 -24.59
CA THR A 484 12.65 -38.52 -25.69
C THR A 484 12.94 -39.94 -25.23
N ASP A 485 12.69 -40.22 -23.95
CA ASP A 485 12.94 -41.55 -23.37
C ASP A 485 11.77 -42.49 -23.74
N PRO A 486 12.02 -43.61 -24.44
CA PRO A 486 10.95 -44.53 -24.86
C PRO A 486 10.10 -45.09 -23.70
N GLU A 487 10.65 -45.15 -22.49
CA GLU A 487 9.97 -45.64 -21.29
C GLU A 487 9.13 -44.57 -20.58
N SER A 488 9.22 -43.30 -21.00
CA SER A 488 8.54 -42.17 -20.34
C SER A 488 7.03 -42.07 -20.60
N GLY A 489 6.55 -42.71 -21.68
CA GLY A 489 5.16 -42.67 -22.10
C GLY A 489 4.71 -41.41 -22.84
N PHE A 490 5.62 -40.52 -23.24
CA PHE A 490 5.28 -39.37 -24.10
C PHE A 490 4.98 -39.81 -25.54
N ASP A 491 3.90 -39.29 -26.12
CA ASP A 491 3.57 -39.44 -27.55
C ASP A 491 3.78 -38.10 -28.31
N VAL A 492 3.89 -38.15 -29.63
CA VAL A 492 4.03 -37.00 -30.53
C VAL A 492 2.96 -35.94 -30.26
N LYS A 493 1.73 -36.38 -29.94
CA LYS A 493 0.58 -35.49 -29.62
C LYS A 493 0.76 -34.72 -28.32
N ASP A 494 1.64 -35.15 -27.42
CA ASP A 494 1.87 -34.43 -26.16
C ASP A 494 2.66 -33.14 -26.35
N PHE A 495 3.46 -33.06 -27.42
CA PHE A 495 4.24 -31.88 -27.77
C PHE A 495 3.42 -30.79 -28.50
N GLU A 496 2.18 -31.10 -28.88
CA GLU A 496 1.27 -30.10 -29.41
C GLU A 496 0.85 -29.10 -28.32
N ARG A 497 0.66 -27.84 -28.71
CA ARG A 497 0.15 -26.82 -27.77
C ARG A 497 -1.31 -27.10 -27.45
N LYS A 498 -1.59 -27.42 -26.19
CA LYS A 498 -2.94 -27.69 -25.68
C LYS A 498 -3.51 -26.42 -25.04
N ASN A 499 -4.77 -26.11 -25.36
CA ASN A 499 -5.47 -24.95 -24.83
C ASN A 499 -6.69 -25.43 -24.05
N PHE A 500 -6.92 -24.87 -22.88
CA PHE A 500 -7.99 -25.24 -21.96
C PHE A 500 -8.78 -23.99 -21.61
N VAL A 501 -10.11 -24.15 -21.58
CA VAL A 501 -11.05 -23.13 -21.13
C VAL A 501 -11.93 -23.71 -20.04
N GLY A 502 -12.39 -22.87 -19.12
CA GLY A 502 -13.24 -23.36 -18.05
C GLY A 502 -13.68 -22.29 -17.08
N ALA A 503 -14.06 -22.72 -15.89
CA ALA A 503 -14.51 -21.85 -14.81
C ALA A 503 -13.92 -22.31 -13.48
N LYS A 504 -13.69 -21.34 -12.58
CA LYS A 504 -13.18 -21.62 -11.24
C LYS A 504 -13.87 -20.82 -10.16
N ILE A 505 -13.84 -21.39 -8.96
CA ILE A 505 -14.31 -20.83 -7.71
C ILE A 505 -13.19 -20.92 -6.68
N ASN A 506 -12.86 -19.79 -6.05
CA ASN A 506 -11.86 -19.72 -5.01
C ASN A 506 -12.49 -19.08 -3.77
N HIS A 507 -12.44 -19.76 -2.63
CA HIS A 507 -12.79 -19.18 -1.35
C HIS A 507 -11.55 -19.06 -0.47
N SER A 508 -11.35 -17.92 0.16
CA SER A 508 -10.23 -17.73 1.09
C SER A 508 -10.62 -16.93 2.32
N ALA A 509 -10.12 -17.35 3.47
CA ALA A 509 -10.24 -16.67 4.75
C ALA A 509 -8.84 -16.37 5.30
N VAL A 510 -8.54 -15.11 5.58
CA VAL A 510 -7.21 -14.66 6.01
C VAL A 510 -7.33 -13.86 7.31
N PHE A 511 -6.97 -14.50 8.42
CA PHE A 511 -7.01 -13.95 9.77
C PHE A 511 -5.63 -14.09 10.41
N VAL A 512 -4.63 -13.38 9.89
CA VAL A 512 -3.27 -13.36 10.44
C VAL A 512 -2.87 -11.95 10.85
N ASP A 513 -1.99 -11.87 11.85
CA ASP A 513 -1.41 -10.62 12.34
C ASP A 513 -0.59 -9.90 11.26
N ARG A 514 0.20 -10.65 10.47
CA ARG A 514 1.05 -10.09 9.42
C ARG A 514 1.24 -11.06 8.26
N LEU A 515 1.17 -10.54 7.03
CA LEU A 515 1.32 -11.37 5.82
C LEU A 515 2.78 -11.75 5.49
N SER A 516 3.77 -10.91 5.80
CA SER A 516 5.18 -11.15 5.43
C SER A 516 5.88 -12.19 6.32
N LYS A 517 5.46 -12.28 7.59
CA LYS A 517 5.88 -13.26 8.62
C LYS A 517 4.73 -13.30 9.62
N PRO A 518 3.76 -14.22 9.43
CA PRO A 518 2.70 -14.44 10.40
C PRO A 518 3.27 -15.04 11.69
N THR A 519 2.84 -14.53 12.84
CA THR A 519 3.14 -15.12 14.15
C THR A 519 1.91 -15.74 14.79
N ASN A 520 0.72 -15.24 14.45
CA ASN A 520 -0.54 -15.71 15.00
C ASN A 520 -1.66 -15.68 13.97
N GLY A 521 -2.53 -16.66 14.04
CA GLY A 521 -3.77 -16.71 13.27
C GLY A 521 -3.78 -17.77 12.17
N ILE A 522 -4.73 -17.66 11.24
CA ILE A 522 -5.07 -18.72 10.29
C ILE A 522 -5.27 -18.16 8.88
N GLN A 523 -4.84 -18.93 7.88
CA GLN A 523 -5.22 -18.76 6.48
C GLN A 523 -5.87 -20.05 5.98
N PHE A 524 -7.02 -19.94 5.36
CA PHE A 524 -7.74 -21.06 4.76
C PHE A 524 -8.06 -20.74 3.31
N LYS A 525 -7.83 -21.69 2.41
CA LYS A 525 -8.10 -21.55 0.97
C LYS A 525 -8.73 -22.82 0.44
N VAL A 526 -9.76 -22.67 -0.39
CA VAL A 526 -10.39 -23.75 -1.15
C VAL A 526 -10.52 -23.27 -2.59
N GLU A 527 -10.11 -24.10 -3.54
CA GLU A 527 -10.26 -23.84 -4.97
C GLU A 527 -10.91 -25.06 -5.65
N GLY A 528 -11.90 -24.79 -6.48
CA GLY A 528 -12.48 -25.75 -7.41
C GLY A 528 -12.45 -25.19 -8.82
N ALA A 529 -12.07 -25.99 -9.81
CA ALA A 529 -12.09 -25.57 -11.20
C ALA A 529 -12.48 -26.72 -12.12
N TYR A 530 -13.10 -26.37 -13.24
CA TYR A 530 -13.34 -27.25 -14.37
C TYR A 530 -12.57 -26.72 -15.56
N PHE A 531 -12.01 -27.62 -16.35
CA PHE A 531 -11.32 -27.31 -17.60
C PHE A 531 -11.77 -28.27 -18.69
N SER A 532 -12.04 -27.72 -19.87
CA SER A 532 -12.25 -28.46 -21.11
C SER A 532 -11.14 -28.10 -22.09
N GLN A 533 -10.50 -29.12 -22.68
CA GLN A 533 -9.49 -28.94 -23.71
C GLN A 533 -10.16 -28.58 -25.05
N LEU A 534 -9.73 -27.48 -25.66
CA LEU A 534 -10.18 -27.10 -26.99
C LEU A 534 -9.71 -28.13 -28.03
N ASN A 535 -10.60 -28.48 -28.96
CA ASN A 535 -10.36 -29.45 -30.04
C ASN A 535 -10.03 -30.87 -29.55
N SER A 536 -10.47 -31.23 -28.34
CA SER A 536 -10.38 -32.58 -27.78
C SER A 536 -11.64 -32.87 -26.96
N ILE A 537 -11.89 -34.14 -26.65
CA ILE A 537 -12.95 -34.55 -25.70
C ILE A 537 -12.46 -34.52 -24.25
N ASN A 538 -11.17 -34.23 -24.03
CA ASN A 538 -10.58 -34.24 -22.70
C ASN A 538 -11.10 -33.09 -21.85
N ASP A 539 -11.60 -33.43 -20.68
CA ASP A 539 -11.95 -32.49 -19.63
C ASP A 539 -11.53 -33.03 -18.25
N PHE A 540 -11.42 -32.12 -17.29
CA PHE A 540 -11.06 -32.49 -15.93
C PHE A 540 -11.53 -31.46 -14.90
N TRP A 541 -11.68 -31.93 -13.66
CA TRP A 541 -11.99 -31.11 -12.50
C TRP A 541 -10.83 -31.12 -11.52
N THR A 542 -10.48 -29.96 -10.96
CA THR A 542 -9.49 -29.84 -9.90
C THR A 542 -10.16 -29.35 -8.62
N PHE A 543 -9.77 -29.92 -7.48
CA PHE A 543 -10.19 -29.48 -6.15
C PHE A 543 -8.98 -29.40 -5.24
N SER A 544 -8.69 -28.23 -4.68
CA SER A 544 -7.64 -28.06 -3.68
C SER A 544 -8.13 -27.35 -2.44
N THR A 545 -7.57 -27.71 -1.29
CA THR A 545 -7.81 -27.06 0.00
C THR A 545 -6.52 -26.97 0.77
N ASN A 546 -6.35 -25.88 1.50
CA ASN A 546 -5.16 -25.58 2.27
C ASN A 546 -5.52 -24.80 3.54
N LEU A 547 -4.94 -25.18 4.66
CA LEU A 547 -5.05 -24.51 5.95
C LEU A 547 -3.65 -24.25 6.49
N SER A 548 -3.27 -22.98 6.63
CA SER A 548 -2.08 -22.56 7.35
C SER A 548 -2.48 -21.97 8.70
N SER A 549 -1.82 -22.40 9.79
CA SER A 549 -2.05 -21.89 11.13
C SER A 549 -0.74 -21.50 11.80
N TYR A 550 -0.80 -20.43 12.60
CA TYR A 550 0.34 -19.84 13.27
C TYR A 550 -0.02 -19.60 14.74
N LEU A 551 0.84 -20.05 15.64
CA LEU A 551 0.67 -19.90 17.08
C LEU A 551 1.99 -19.46 17.70
N MET A 552 2.03 -18.24 18.22
CA MET A 552 3.14 -17.78 19.06
C MET A 552 2.97 -18.38 20.46
N VAL A 553 3.85 -19.31 20.81
CA VAL A 553 3.81 -20.02 22.09
C VAL A 553 4.63 -19.34 23.18
N ILE A 554 5.67 -18.59 22.79
CA ILE A 554 6.50 -17.77 23.69
C ILE A 554 6.76 -16.44 23.01
N ALA A 555 6.66 -15.33 23.74
CA ALA A 555 6.91 -13.98 23.22
C ALA A 555 8.38 -13.53 23.38
N ASN A 556 9.08 -14.03 24.40
CA ASN A 556 10.49 -13.73 24.62
C ASN A 556 11.27 -14.95 25.17
N PRO A 557 12.13 -15.61 24.37
CA PRO A 557 12.32 -15.36 22.94
C PRO A 557 11.05 -15.69 22.14
N GLU A 558 10.82 -15.00 21.02
CA GLU A 558 9.66 -15.26 20.14
C GLU A 558 9.78 -16.66 19.54
N ILE A 559 8.84 -17.55 19.88
CA ILE A 559 8.71 -18.90 19.30
C ILE A 559 7.33 -19.04 18.67
N VAL A 560 7.33 -19.35 17.37
CA VAL A 560 6.11 -19.55 16.58
C VAL A 560 6.08 -20.98 16.07
N LEU A 561 4.98 -21.67 16.35
CA LEU A 561 4.61 -22.92 15.69
C LEU A 561 3.79 -22.57 14.45
N ALA A 562 4.27 -22.98 13.27
CA ALA A 562 3.57 -22.78 12.01
C ALA A 562 3.25 -24.15 11.39
N ASN A 563 1.99 -24.38 11.05
CA ASN A 563 1.53 -25.60 10.40
C ASN A 563 0.81 -25.27 9.10
N ASN A 564 0.98 -26.10 8.09
CA ASN A 564 0.33 -25.96 6.79
C ASN A 564 -0.06 -27.32 6.24
N ILE A 565 -1.35 -27.60 6.23
CA ILE A 565 -1.93 -28.85 5.76
C ILE A 565 -2.72 -28.60 4.48
N GLY A 566 -2.67 -29.52 3.53
CA GLY A 566 -3.45 -29.39 2.32
C GLY A 566 -3.69 -30.68 1.58
N PHE A 567 -4.71 -30.60 0.72
CA PHE A 567 -5.15 -31.71 -0.11
C PHE A 567 -5.49 -31.18 -1.51
N HIS A 568 -5.10 -31.93 -2.54
CA HIS A 568 -5.41 -31.63 -3.93
C HIS A 568 -5.88 -32.91 -4.62
N LYS A 569 -6.91 -32.81 -5.44
CA LYS A 569 -7.45 -33.92 -6.23
C LYS A 569 -7.82 -33.45 -7.62
N VAL A 570 -7.59 -34.31 -8.60
CA VAL A 570 -8.06 -34.16 -9.98
C VAL A 570 -8.96 -35.33 -10.36
N TYR A 571 -9.88 -35.08 -11.28
CA TYR A 571 -10.78 -36.08 -11.88
C TYR A 571 -10.86 -35.86 -13.39
N GLY A 572 -11.11 -36.90 -14.18
CA GLY A 572 -11.25 -36.81 -15.64
C GLY A 572 -9.94 -37.16 -16.33
N THR A 573 -9.59 -36.41 -17.39
CA THR A 573 -8.46 -36.70 -18.27
C THR A 573 -7.44 -35.55 -18.30
N PRO A 574 -6.84 -35.20 -17.14
CA PRO A 574 -5.85 -34.13 -17.07
C PRO A 574 -4.57 -34.51 -17.81
N GLN A 575 -3.77 -33.51 -18.15
CA GLN A 575 -2.38 -33.71 -18.56
C GLN A 575 -1.49 -33.89 -17.33
N PHE A 576 -0.31 -34.51 -17.48
CA PHE A 576 0.59 -34.74 -16.33
C PHE A 576 0.90 -33.43 -15.57
N TYR A 577 1.14 -32.32 -16.27
CA TYR A 577 1.41 -31.02 -15.64
C TYR A 577 0.19 -30.38 -14.93
N GLN A 578 -1.00 -30.94 -15.08
CA GLN A 578 -2.23 -30.56 -14.37
C GLN A 578 -2.52 -31.48 -13.17
N MET A 579 -1.82 -32.62 -13.07
CA MET A 579 -2.00 -33.55 -11.95
C MET A 579 -1.37 -32.99 -10.65
N PRO A 580 -2.01 -33.22 -9.50
CA PRO A 580 -1.43 -32.98 -8.18
C PRO A 580 -0.01 -33.53 -8.07
N ASN A 581 0.91 -32.73 -7.53
CA ASN A 581 2.31 -33.11 -7.38
C ASN A 581 2.92 -32.56 -6.09
N LEU A 582 3.98 -33.23 -5.62
CA LEU A 582 4.75 -32.87 -4.42
C LEU A 582 6.24 -32.84 -4.73
N GLY A 583 6.99 -31.91 -4.11
CA GLY A 583 8.44 -31.72 -4.28
C GLY A 583 8.95 -30.44 -3.61
N ASN A 584 10.21 -30.01 -3.85
CA ASN A 584 10.76 -28.80 -3.19
C ASN A 584 9.92 -27.53 -3.42
N ASN A 585 9.47 -27.32 -4.65
CA ASN A 585 8.58 -26.22 -5.02
C ASN A 585 7.09 -26.45 -4.66
N ASN A 586 6.73 -27.64 -4.15
CA ASN A 586 5.36 -28.05 -3.80
C ASN A 586 5.37 -28.87 -2.49
N TYR A 587 5.53 -28.16 -1.37
CA TYR A 587 5.30 -28.66 -0.01
C TYR A 587 6.22 -29.78 0.52
N LEU A 588 7.21 -30.27 -0.22
CA LEU A 588 8.17 -31.28 0.27
C LEU A 588 9.61 -30.79 0.05
N ARG A 589 10.12 -29.94 0.94
CA ARG A 589 11.34 -29.14 0.72
C ARG A 589 12.60 -29.97 0.43
N GLY A 590 12.71 -31.17 0.98
CA GLY A 590 13.89 -32.04 0.83
C GLY A 590 13.97 -32.87 -0.46
N PHE A 591 12.98 -32.80 -1.35
CA PHE A 591 12.93 -33.58 -2.59
C PHE A 591 13.13 -32.68 -3.82
N ARG A 592 13.48 -33.24 -4.98
CA ARG A 592 13.45 -32.50 -6.26
C ARG A 592 12.11 -31.78 -6.51
N ASN A 593 12.13 -30.72 -7.32
CA ASN A 593 10.91 -30.06 -7.78
C ASN A 593 9.98 -31.10 -8.43
N ASN A 594 8.67 -30.99 -8.19
CA ASN A 594 7.64 -31.85 -8.82
C ASN A 594 7.94 -33.37 -8.80
N ARG A 595 8.55 -33.86 -7.71
CA ARG A 595 9.10 -35.22 -7.56
C ARG A 595 8.07 -36.35 -7.67
N PHE A 596 6.89 -36.19 -7.08
CA PHE A 596 5.82 -37.20 -7.05
C PHE A 596 4.55 -36.62 -7.66
N ARG A 597 3.75 -37.46 -8.32
CA ARG A 597 2.56 -37.02 -9.05
C ARG A 597 1.47 -38.08 -9.07
N GLY A 598 0.21 -37.68 -8.85
CA GLY A 598 -0.92 -38.60 -8.86
C GLY A 598 -2.25 -37.88 -8.95
N ASP A 599 -3.35 -38.63 -8.96
CA ASP A 599 -4.72 -38.10 -9.01
C ASP A 599 -5.11 -37.34 -7.75
N LYS A 600 -4.44 -37.64 -6.64
CA LYS A 600 -4.61 -36.98 -5.34
C LYS A 600 -3.24 -36.73 -4.72
N SER A 601 -3.13 -35.65 -3.95
CA SER A 601 -1.98 -35.40 -3.08
C SER A 601 -2.44 -34.86 -1.73
N PHE A 602 -1.72 -35.21 -0.68
CA PHE A 602 -1.85 -34.67 0.66
C PHE A 602 -0.47 -34.26 1.14
N TYR A 603 -0.41 -33.17 1.89
CA TYR A 603 0.81 -32.74 2.55
C TYR A 603 0.51 -32.08 3.89
N GLU A 604 1.50 -32.11 4.76
CA GLU A 604 1.58 -31.34 5.99
C GLU A 604 3.00 -30.81 6.15
N ASN A 605 3.13 -29.50 6.37
CA ASN A 605 4.37 -28.84 6.74
C ASN A 605 4.25 -28.32 8.16
N PHE A 606 5.26 -28.58 8.98
CA PHE A 606 5.35 -28.05 10.34
C PHE A 606 6.69 -27.35 10.50
N ASP A 607 6.67 -26.11 10.96
CA ASP A 607 7.86 -25.31 11.28
C ASP A 607 7.80 -24.83 12.75
N VAL A 608 8.91 -24.95 13.46
CA VAL A 608 9.19 -24.22 14.69
C VAL A 608 10.14 -23.08 14.34
N ARG A 609 9.69 -21.84 14.52
CA ARG A 609 10.44 -20.62 14.20
C ARG A 609 10.84 -19.94 15.50
N LEU A 610 12.13 -19.75 15.73
CA LEU A 610 12.69 -19.12 16.92
C LEU A 610 13.43 -17.83 16.52
N LYS A 611 13.00 -16.69 17.05
CA LYS A 611 13.76 -15.44 16.97
C LYS A 611 14.88 -15.50 18.00
N LEU A 612 16.12 -15.34 17.54
CA LEU A 612 17.31 -15.40 18.39
C LEU A 612 17.70 -14.02 18.91
N LEU A 613 17.70 -13.02 18.04
CA LEU A 613 18.08 -11.66 18.40
C LEU A 613 17.53 -10.62 17.42
N GLU A 614 17.48 -9.38 17.91
CA GLU A 614 17.35 -8.18 17.09
C GLU A 614 18.75 -7.63 16.88
N TRP A 615 19.21 -7.54 15.63
CA TRP A 615 20.51 -6.97 15.32
C TRP A 615 20.37 -5.52 14.89
N ASP A 616 20.50 -4.62 15.86
CA ASP A 616 20.64 -3.20 15.60
C ASP A 616 22.07 -2.90 15.08
N ASN A 617 22.18 -2.42 13.85
CA ASN A 617 23.45 -2.14 13.19
C ASN A 617 23.35 -0.93 12.26
N THR A 618 24.49 -0.37 11.89
CA THR A 618 24.59 0.88 11.13
C THR A 618 24.24 0.76 9.65
N ILE A 619 24.05 -0.46 9.12
CA ILE A 619 23.76 -0.70 7.70
C ILE A 619 22.26 -0.94 7.47
N LEU A 620 21.69 -1.92 8.16
CA LEU A 620 20.29 -2.31 8.09
C LEU A 620 19.91 -3.11 9.33
N PRO A 621 19.11 -2.56 10.26
CA PRO A 621 18.55 -3.35 11.36
C PRO A 621 17.66 -4.48 10.84
N PHE A 622 17.78 -5.67 11.44
CA PHE A 622 16.96 -6.83 11.11
C PHE A 622 16.79 -7.78 12.30
N ASP A 623 15.72 -8.57 12.28
CA ASP A 623 15.60 -9.71 13.19
C ASP A 623 16.32 -10.92 12.59
N PHE A 624 17.03 -11.65 13.43
CA PHE A 624 17.67 -12.92 13.09
C PHE A 624 17.04 -14.07 13.86
N GLY A 625 16.81 -15.19 13.19
CA GLY A 625 16.35 -16.39 13.85
C GLY A 625 16.63 -17.67 13.08
N VAL A 626 16.21 -18.77 13.70
CA VAL A 626 16.34 -20.13 13.16
C VAL A 626 14.97 -20.76 12.97
N LEU A 627 14.92 -21.77 12.11
CA LEU A 627 13.75 -22.56 11.82
C LEU A 627 14.14 -24.04 11.76
N GLY A 628 13.40 -24.88 12.48
CA GLY A 628 13.39 -26.32 12.29
C GLY A 628 12.03 -26.74 11.73
N GLY A 629 12.00 -27.60 10.72
CA GLY A 629 10.76 -28.01 10.09
C GLY A 629 10.73 -29.47 9.68
N MET A 630 9.53 -30.01 9.53
CA MET A 630 9.26 -31.34 9.03
C MET A 630 8.13 -31.25 7.99
N ASP A 631 8.34 -31.88 6.85
CA ASP A 631 7.36 -31.99 5.79
C ASP A 631 6.98 -33.46 5.64
N ILE A 632 5.69 -33.75 5.49
CA ILE A 632 5.15 -35.08 5.22
C ILE A 632 4.20 -34.96 4.04
N GLY A 633 4.22 -35.93 3.13
CA GLY A 633 3.32 -35.90 2.00
C GLY A 633 3.25 -37.21 1.24
N ARG A 634 2.19 -37.33 0.46
CA ARG A 634 1.90 -38.52 -0.33
C ARG A 634 1.05 -38.16 -1.55
N VAL A 635 1.29 -38.85 -2.65
CA VAL A 635 0.38 -38.87 -3.81
C VAL A 635 -0.31 -40.24 -3.91
N TRP A 636 -1.43 -40.26 -4.62
CA TRP A 636 -2.14 -41.51 -4.97
C TRP A 636 -2.46 -41.48 -6.45
N LEU A 637 -2.15 -42.57 -7.15
CA LEU A 637 -2.58 -42.83 -8.51
C LEU A 637 -3.61 -43.97 -8.52
N GLU A 638 -4.61 -43.87 -9.39
CA GLU A 638 -5.59 -44.94 -9.57
C GLU A 638 -4.90 -46.26 -9.96
N ASN A 639 -5.32 -47.36 -9.32
CA ASN A 639 -4.74 -48.70 -9.48
C ASN A 639 -3.27 -48.86 -9.01
N GLU A 640 -2.69 -47.89 -8.30
CA GLU A 640 -1.40 -48.04 -7.63
C GLU A 640 -1.56 -48.56 -6.19
N GLU A 641 -0.86 -49.65 -5.86
CA GLU A 641 -0.71 -50.11 -4.47
C GLU A 641 0.57 -49.55 -3.86
N SER A 642 0.42 -48.55 -3.00
CA SER A 642 1.52 -48.00 -2.18
C SER A 642 1.00 -47.72 -0.77
N SER A 643 1.85 -47.86 0.24
CA SER A 643 1.58 -47.40 1.61
C SER A 643 2.58 -46.32 2.06
N LYS A 644 3.51 -45.93 1.19
CA LYS A 644 4.66 -45.07 1.50
C LYS A 644 4.25 -43.63 1.73
N TRP A 645 4.77 -43.06 2.82
CA TRP A 645 4.69 -41.64 3.12
C TRP A 645 6.08 -41.04 2.98
N HIS A 646 6.16 -39.95 2.21
CA HIS A 646 7.40 -39.23 2.02
C HIS A 646 7.54 -38.17 3.10
N HIS A 647 8.74 -38.05 3.66
CA HIS A 647 9.02 -37.05 4.68
C HIS A 647 10.36 -36.39 4.44
N SER A 648 10.49 -35.15 4.88
CA SER A 648 11.76 -34.42 4.87
C SER A 648 11.90 -33.56 6.10
N PHE A 649 13.13 -33.38 6.57
CA PHE A 649 13.44 -32.49 7.67
C PHE A 649 14.17 -31.27 7.12
N THR A 650 13.94 -30.11 7.72
CA THR A 650 14.50 -28.83 7.28
C THR A 650 15.10 -28.09 8.47
N PHE A 651 16.28 -27.51 8.26
CA PHE A 651 16.86 -26.53 9.16
C PHE A 651 17.28 -25.31 8.35
N GLY A 652 17.00 -24.11 8.87
CA GLY A 652 17.41 -22.89 8.21
C GLY A 652 17.53 -21.71 9.16
N VAL A 653 18.10 -20.64 8.64
CA VAL A 653 18.12 -19.33 9.31
C VAL A 653 17.21 -18.38 8.54
N TRP A 654 16.74 -17.34 9.20
CA TRP A 654 15.94 -16.31 8.56
C TRP A 654 16.35 -14.92 9.03
N PHE A 655 16.23 -13.97 8.12
CA PHE A 655 16.51 -12.55 8.32
C PHE A 655 15.27 -11.75 7.96
N ASP A 656 14.63 -11.10 8.93
CA ASP A 656 13.47 -10.25 8.70
C ASP A 656 13.91 -8.78 8.55
N LEU A 657 13.91 -8.31 7.32
CA LEU A 657 14.44 -7.01 6.95
C LEU A 657 13.36 -5.94 7.16
N LEU A 658 13.40 -5.25 8.30
CA LEU A 658 12.47 -4.19 8.70
C LEU A 658 10.98 -4.58 8.59
N ASN A 659 10.64 -5.85 8.83
CA ASN A 659 9.28 -6.40 8.66
C ASN A 659 8.74 -6.35 7.22
N ILE A 660 9.58 -6.02 6.24
CA ILE A 660 9.21 -5.86 4.82
C ILE A 660 9.34 -7.19 4.08
N ALA A 661 10.47 -7.89 4.29
CA ALA A 661 10.80 -9.12 3.60
C ALA A 661 11.64 -10.03 4.49
N VAL A 662 11.35 -11.33 4.41
CA VAL A 662 12.18 -12.37 5.04
C VAL A 662 13.10 -12.96 3.99
N VAL A 663 14.38 -13.14 4.32
CA VAL A 663 15.31 -13.95 3.53
C VAL A 663 15.60 -15.23 4.29
N HIS A 664 15.39 -16.38 3.65
CA HIS A 664 15.43 -17.69 4.30
C HIS A 664 16.27 -18.69 3.48
N PRO A 665 17.59 -18.79 3.76
CA PRO A 665 18.38 -19.95 3.36
C PRO A 665 18.10 -21.13 4.29
N TYR A 666 17.96 -22.31 3.71
CA TYR A 666 17.70 -23.54 4.45
C TYR A 666 18.29 -24.77 3.75
N PHE A 667 18.54 -25.79 4.56
CA PHE A 667 18.91 -27.13 4.13
C PHE A 667 17.79 -28.09 4.50
N SER A 668 17.45 -28.96 3.57
CA SER A 668 16.46 -30.00 3.78
C SER A 668 17.05 -31.35 3.40
N TRP A 669 16.72 -32.41 4.14
CA TRP A 669 17.24 -33.75 3.89
C TRP A 669 16.15 -34.81 3.92
N THR A 670 16.37 -35.85 3.13
CA THR A 670 15.51 -37.04 2.95
C THR A 670 16.39 -38.28 2.89
N GLU A 671 15.78 -39.45 2.71
CA GLU A 671 16.51 -40.67 2.35
C GLU A 671 17.10 -40.62 0.93
N GLU A 672 16.55 -39.81 0.01
CA GLU A 672 17.05 -39.71 -1.37
C GLU A 672 18.27 -38.78 -1.49
N GLU A 673 18.19 -37.58 -0.90
CA GLU A 673 19.20 -36.54 -1.05
C GLU A 673 19.08 -35.44 0.02
N SER A 674 20.10 -34.58 0.07
CA SER A 674 20.12 -33.33 0.86
C SER A 674 20.24 -32.13 -0.06
N LEU A 675 19.35 -31.15 0.10
CA LEU A 675 19.20 -30.00 -0.79
C LEU A 675 19.37 -28.68 -0.04
N PHE A 676 20.12 -27.76 -0.64
CA PHE A 676 20.16 -26.37 -0.23
C PHE A 676 19.15 -25.55 -1.02
N SER A 677 18.49 -24.60 -0.36
CA SER A 677 17.63 -23.63 -1.01
C SER A 677 17.73 -22.26 -0.34
N LEU A 678 17.45 -21.22 -1.12
CA LEU A 678 17.35 -19.84 -0.67
C LEU A 678 16.08 -19.25 -1.26
N ARG A 679 15.27 -18.58 -0.44
CA ARG A 679 14.10 -17.87 -0.94
C ARG A 679 13.80 -16.61 -0.15
N MET A 680 12.96 -15.76 -0.72
CA MET A 680 12.32 -14.66 -0.02
C MET A 680 10.94 -15.10 0.50
N GLY A 681 10.69 -14.88 1.79
CA GLY A 681 9.53 -15.38 2.54
C GLY A 681 9.76 -16.77 3.12
N PHE A 682 8.91 -17.17 4.07
CA PHE A 682 8.80 -18.56 4.49
C PHE A 682 8.11 -19.41 3.40
N ASN A 683 8.12 -20.74 3.56
CA ASN A 683 7.49 -21.65 2.61
C ASN A 683 5.95 -21.49 2.56
N PHE A 684 5.36 -21.22 3.72
CA PHE A 684 3.93 -20.97 3.92
C PHE A 684 3.71 -19.86 4.94
#